data_AF-A0A183V7L4-F1
#
_entry.id   AF-A0A183V7L4-F1
#
_cell.length_a   1.000
_cell.length_b   1.000
_cell.length_c   1.000
_cell.angle_alpha   90.00
_cell.angle_beta   90.00
_cell.angle_gamma   90.00
#
_symmetry.space_group_name_H-M   'P 1'
#
loop_
_entity.id
_entity.type
_entity.pdbx_description
1 polymer ?
#
loop_
_entity_poly.entity_id
_entity_poly.type
_entity_poly.pdbx_seq_one_letter_code
_entity_poly.pdbx_strand_id
1 'polypeptide(L)'
;MWNCLGVERPHEKVYLALSQPIPPMNSIGEWAIRNNAVPENLSIKRFPLLPDYSSGLSVTEVPVHKEHMRSTFFSEQEHFSQIEIGEVNICSSVASSGKMIAVAALNPPSVYVMDASNSAVAKNIDLSYIFPPIRGYYRPRIALRFLSDGRLLLHEEMVIFTVSAGDKFWRFNPESLVSFERKGRRVKLIDGDAKFVADITLPEGSCIENVLSINSSQHLIEFQKKFALLSLEEDGRCLLRAVDVPSNIPRKLLCSKTVKTASSTDLHVIASDDYYAVTSNGFPSAGEVNVSKREDVTFLKDAPHNKLAEYAHPGLNSFILDNGSIVRAMPLWRTPKKAIHEDLTSANFAGFLEVVDPSNESVRYVPVPSARQRNFFPSWVATIAPAGFFVTQHGDDSILTCDITGGLRKWQISQDSIASSLSAWQKMFADQNESLRLEFEKDDFDINKLSDPKIGKFDPSNTPHVGGSTWAGGTGGYNTAGLGGVGGPFRLDAGHDVHQLPQSAKDAVPEHILKKAREIAKAEYKKRLHAIEMSEHDAKTYNDLYARIEKQSRTLRTIIDSLEAKEKERQWIRHQTTGDLDDAKLVEGVTGEKTIYRRRIDKEPDPGTEQKKPKRIRFCFDVSGSMYRFNGYDHRLQRSLESALLVMESLHGKQSKIRYDIVGHSGESEEAFFVKVDRSPTNENSRLKVLKKMLLHSQFCMSGDSTLECIKLSIREVGKEDADERFVVAVSDANFDRLFA
;
A
#
# COMPACT_ATOMS: atom_id res chain seq x y z
N MET A 1 -9.26 -14.55 9.89
CA MET A 1 -8.22 -15.54 10.20
C MET A 1 -7.61 -15.94 8.89
N TRP A 2 -6.52 -15.29 8.52
CA TRP A 2 -5.73 -15.42 7.31
C TRP A 2 -6.34 -15.11 5.95
N ASN A 3 -5.82 -14.07 5.30
CA ASN A 3 -6.23 -13.63 3.98
C ASN A 3 -5.00 -13.56 3.07
N CYS A 4 -4.42 -14.72 2.74
CA CYS A 4 -3.67 -14.81 1.49
C CYS A 4 -4.68 -15.02 0.36
N LEU A 5 -5.39 -13.95 0.01
CA LEU A 5 -6.27 -13.87 -1.17
C LEU A 5 -7.19 -15.09 -1.39
N GLY A 6 -7.86 -15.54 -0.33
CA GLY A 6 -8.96 -16.52 -0.42
C GLY A 6 -8.86 -17.80 0.41
N VAL A 7 -7.89 -17.97 1.31
CA VAL A 7 -7.85 -19.13 2.22
C VAL A 7 -7.65 -18.68 3.67
N GLU A 8 -8.67 -18.89 4.50
CA GLU A 8 -8.60 -18.70 5.95
C GLU A 8 -7.74 -19.78 6.62
N ARG A 9 -6.77 -19.32 7.40
CA ARG A 9 -5.88 -20.05 8.31
C ARG A 9 -5.98 -19.31 9.66
N PRO A 10 -6.20 -19.95 10.82
CA PRO A 10 -6.46 -19.21 12.05
C PRO A 10 -5.32 -18.45 12.73
N HIS A 11 -4.06 -18.87 12.53
CA HIS A 11 -3.01 -18.63 13.53
C HIS A 11 -1.80 -17.81 13.07
N GLU A 12 -1.56 -17.72 11.77
CA GLU A 12 -0.48 -16.92 11.18
C GLU A 12 -0.64 -15.37 11.55
N LYS A 13 0.24 -14.38 11.24
CA LYS A 13 -0.22 -12.97 10.90
C LYS A 13 0.52 -12.27 9.72
N VAL A 14 1.46 -12.96 9.08
CA VAL A 14 2.35 -12.53 7.99
C VAL A 14 2.38 -13.52 6.79
N TYR A 15 1.95 -13.13 5.60
CA TYR A 15 2.20 -13.93 4.38
C TYR A 15 3.20 -13.24 3.50
N LEU A 16 4.23 -13.98 3.13
CA LEU A 16 5.19 -13.55 2.13
C LEU A 16 5.40 -14.70 1.15
N ALA A 17 5.67 -14.37 -0.10
CA ALA A 17 6.07 -15.28 -1.13
C ALA A 17 7.39 -15.96 -0.74
N LEU A 18 7.45 -17.28 -0.95
CA LEU A 18 8.63 -18.07 -0.68
C LEU A 18 9.72 -17.77 -1.71
N SER A 19 10.94 -17.50 -1.23
CA SER A 19 12.12 -17.41 -2.07
C SER A 19 12.62 -18.81 -2.42
N GLN A 20 12.80 -19.08 -3.71
CA GLN A 20 13.28 -20.35 -4.24
C GLN A 20 14.63 -20.15 -4.90
N PRO A 21 15.60 -21.06 -4.74
CA PRO A 21 16.86 -20.99 -5.47
C PRO A 21 16.62 -21.20 -6.98
N ILE A 22 17.36 -20.46 -7.81
CA ILE A 22 17.47 -20.74 -9.25
C ILE A 22 18.75 -21.55 -9.53
N PRO A 23 18.86 -22.22 -10.69
CA PRO A 23 20.10 -22.87 -11.08
C PRO A 23 21.26 -21.86 -11.11
N PRO A 24 22.48 -22.26 -10.69
CA PRO A 24 23.61 -21.36 -10.60
C PRO A 24 23.94 -20.74 -11.97
N MET A 25 24.40 -19.49 -11.93
CA MET A 25 24.77 -18.77 -13.14
C MET A 25 26.01 -19.40 -13.78
N ASN A 26 25.89 -19.83 -15.03
CA ASN A 26 26.98 -20.46 -15.78
C ASN A 26 27.39 -19.60 -16.99
N SER A 27 28.70 -19.49 -17.21
CA SER A 27 29.26 -18.83 -18.40
C SER A 27 28.99 -19.64 -19.66
N ILE A 28 28.48 -18.98 -20.70
CA ILE A 28 28.18 -19.59 -22.01
C ILE A 28 29.03 -18.99 -23.15
N GLY A 29 30.02 -18.17 -22.81
CA GLY A 29 30.92 -17.50 -23.74
C GLY A 29 30.86 -15.98 -23.62
N GLU A 30 31.37 -15.28 -24.63
CA GLU A 30 31.50 -13.83 -24.64
C GLU A 30 30.69 -13.22 -25.77
N TRP A 31 30.17 -12.01 -25.56
CA TRP A 31 29.65 -11.19 -26.63
C TRP A 31 30.76 -10.28 -27.14
N ALA A 32 30.92 -10.18 -28.45
CA ALA A 32 31.95 -9.32 -29.03
C ALA A 32 31.41 -8.59 -30.26
N ILE A 33 31.69 -7.29 -30.37
CA ILE A 33 31.47 -6.56 -31.61
C ILE A 33 32.44 -7.12 -32.66
N ARG A 34 31.92 -7.42 -33.85
CA ARG A 34 32.76 -7.91 -34.95
C ARG A 34 33.64 -6.79 -35.49
N ASN A 35 34.86 -6.68 -34.97
CA ASN A 35 35.80 -5.61 -35.33
C ASN A 35 36.38 -5.73 -36.75
N ASN A 36 36.31 -6.92 -37.36
CA ASN A 36 36.82 -7.17 -38.72
C ASN A 36 35.82 -6.82 -39.84
N ALA A 37 34.67 -6.24 -39.51
CA ALA A 37 33.66 -5.81 -40.48
C ALA A 37 33.52 -4.29 -40.45
N VAL A 38 33.47 -3.66 -41.63
CA VAL A 38 33.22 -2.23 -41.75
C VAL A 38 31.79 -1.94 -41.26
N PRO A 39 31.60 -1.03 -40.29
CA PRO A 39 30.27 -0.63 -39.83
C PRO A 39 29.44 -0.04 -40.97
N GLU A 40 28.16 -0.41 -41.06
CA GLU A 40 27.24 0.20 -42.01
C GLU A 40 26.75 1.54 -41.49
N ASN A 41 26.90 2.60 -42.28
CA ASN A 41 26.41 3.94 -41.93
C ASN A 41 24.96 4.10 -42.44
N LEU A 42 24.03 4.27 -41.52
CA LEU A 42 22.60 4.34 -41.80
C LEU A 42 22.12 5.78 -41.98
N SER A 43 21.16 5.97 -42.89
CA SER A 43 20.49 7.25 -43.06
C SER A 43 19.56 7.53 -41.88
N ILE A 44 19.69 8.71 -41.28
CA ILE A 44 18.82 9.18 -40.20
C ILE A 44 17.95 10.33 -40.73
N LYS A 45 16.65 10.24 -40.51
CA LYS A 45 15.73 11.37 -40.70
C LYS A 45 15.26 11.85 -39.34
N ARG A 46 15.50 13.13 -39.02
CA ARG A 46 15.06 13.73 -37.77
C ARG A 46 13.75 14.49 -38.00
N PHE A 47 12.76 14.20 -37.20
CA PHE A 47 11.46 14.88 -37.20
C PHE A 47 11.23 15.52 -35.84
N PRO A 48 10.63 16.71 -35.75
CA PRO A 48 10.11 17.18 -34.47
C PRO A 48 9.04 16.21 -33.98
N LEU A 49 9.03 15.90 -32.68
CA LEU A 49 7.92 15.19 -32.07
C LEU A 49 6.65 16.04 -32.23
N LEU A 50 5.49 15.38 -32.40
CA LEU A 50 4.20 16.05 -32.57
C LEU A 50 3.99 17.15 -31.50
N PRO A 51 3.29 18.25 -31.83
CA PRO A 51 3.10 19.38 -30.93
C PRO A 51 2.44 18.93 -29.61
N ASP A 52 2.83 19.60 -28.52
CA ASP A 52 2.23 19.43 -27.20
C ASP A 52 0.71 19.67 -27.27
N TYR A 53 -0.07 18.61 -27.06
CA TYR A 53 -1.54 18.69 -26.96
C TYR A 53 -1.93 19.19 -25.56
N SER A 54 -1.48 20.38 -25.19
CA SER A 54 -1.83 21.01 -23.92
C SER A 54 -3.15 21.78 -23.99
N SER A 55 -3.61 22.15 -25.19
CA SER A 55 -4.85 22.89 -25.42
C SER A 55 -5.93 22.03 -26.07
N GLY A 56 -7.11 21.93 -25.45
CA GLY A 56 -8.32 21.37 -26.05
C GLY A 56 -8.69 19.93 -25.65
N LEU A 57 -7.96 19.31 -24.72
CA LEU A 57 -8.34 18.01 -24.16
C LEU A 57 -9.38 18.18 -23.06
N SER A 58 -10.44 17.35 -23.12
CA SER A 58 -11.44 17.29 -22.06
C SER A 58 -10.85 16.57 -20.85
N VAL A 59 -10.88 17.24 -19.69
CA VAL A 59 -10.43 16.69 -18.41
C VAL A 59 -11.61 16.60 -17.48
N THR A 60 -11.89 15.40 -16.98
CA THR A 60 -12.91 15.14 -15.95
C THR A 60 -12.26 14.50 -14.73
N GLU A 61 -12.90 14.62 -13.57
CA GLU A 61 -12.45 13.94 -12.36
C GLU A 61 -13.30 12.69 -12.14
N VAL A 62 -12.63 11.62 -11.73
CA VAL A 62 -13.19 10.29 -11.50
C VAL A 62 -12.77 9.83 -10.12
N PRO A 63 -13.68 9.27 -9.29
CA PRO A 63 -13.33 8.82 -7.95
C PRO A 63 -12.35 7.64 -7.97
N VAL A 64 -11.54 7.57 -6.92
CA VAL A 64 -10.58 6.48 -6.69
C VAL A 64 -10.80 5.94 -5.28
N HIS A 65 -11.21 4.68 -5.20
CA HIS A 65 -11.41 3.99 -3.93
C HIS A 65 -10.11 3.36 -3.47
N LYS A 66 -9.65 3.66 -2.25
CA LYS A 66 -8.38 3.16 -1.71
C LYS A 66 -8.59 2.27 -0.50
N GLU A 67 -7.82 1.19 -0.44
CA GLU A 67 -7.82 0.24 0.67
C GLU A 67 -6.38 -0.07 1.11
N HIS A 68 -6.14 -0.01 2.43
CA HIS A 68 -4.88 -0.45 3.02
C HIS A 68 -4.96 -1.94 3.33
N MET A 69 -4.23 -2.76 2.57
CA MET A 69 -4.30 -4.22 2.66
C MET A 69 -3.66 -4.75 3.95
N ARG A 70 -2.67 -4.03 4.48
CA ARG A 70 -1.96 -4.41 5.71
C ARG A 70 -2.70 -4.11 7.01
N SER A 71 -3.97 -3.74 6.94
CA SER A 71 -4.79 -3.46 8.13
C SER A 71 -5.11 -4.71 8.96
N THR A 72 -5.15 -5.88 8.32
CA THR A 72 -5.58 -7.15 8.96
C THR A 72 -4.47 -8.19 9.03
N PHE A 73 -3.58 -8.22 8.04
CA PHE A 73 -2.44 -9.12 7.96
C PHE A 73 -1.31 -8.47 7.18
N PHE A 74 -0.07 -8.88 7.40
CA PHE A 74 1.05 -8.37 6.63
C PHE A 74 1.27 -9.17 5.35
N SER A 75 1.43 -8.49 4.21
CA SER A 75 1.85 -9.09 2.94
C SER A 75 2.67 -8.11 2.10
N GLU A 76 3.25 -8.56 0.98
CA GLU A 76 3.94 -7.67 0.03
C GLU A 76 3.03 -6.58 -0.54
N GLN A 77 1.72 -6.82 -0.61
CA GLN A 77 0.74 -5.83 -1.05
C GLN A 77 0.51 -4.80 0.03
N GLU A 78 0.92 -3.56 -0.23
CA GLU A 78 0.77 -2.45 0.72
C GLU A 78 -0.60 -1.77 0.56
N HIS A 79 -0.96 -1.47 -0.69
CA HIS A 79 -2.15 -0.69 -1.04
C HIS A 79 -2.90 -1.30 -2.22
N PHE A 80 -4.22 -1.12 -2.21
CA PHE A 80 -5.08 -1.30 -3.38
C PHE A 80 -5.81 0.01 -3.68
N SER A 81 -5.96 0.35 -4.95
CA SER A 81 -6.74 1.51 -5.40
C SER A 81 -7.55 1.12 -6.63
N GLN A 82 -8.84 1.41 -6.65
CA GLN A 82 -9.72 1.16 -7.79
C GLN A 82 -10.08 2.51 -8.44
N ILE A 83 -9.63 2.72 -9.67
CA ILE A 83 -10.11 3.82 -10.50
C ILE A 83 -11.45 3.40 -11.10
N GLU A 84 -12.46 4.26 -11.03
CA GLU A 84 -13.74 4.01 -11.72
C GLU A 84 -13.60 4.21 -13.24
N ILE A 85 -13.13 3.18 -13.92
CA ILE A 85 -13.20 3.13 -15.38
C ILE A 85 -14.54 2.51 -15.80
N GLY A 86 -15.13 3.00 -16.90
CA GLY A 86 -16.38 2.43 -17.41
C GLY A 86 -16.24 0.93 -17.74
N GLU A 87 -17.32 0.16 -17.54
CA GLU A 87 -17.30 -1.32 -17.60
C GLU A 87 -16.80 -1.91 -18.94
N VAL A 88 -16.96 -1.16 -20.03
CA VAL A 88 -16.53 -1.57 -21.38
C VAL A 88 -15.11 -1.12 -21.71
N ASN A 89 -14.47 -0.36 -20.82
CA ASN A 89 -13.13 0.15 -20.99
C ASN A 89 -12.09 -0.90 -20.57
N ILE A 90 -10.89 -0.79 -21.12
CA ILE A 90 -9.80 -1.75 -20.93
C ILE A 90 -8.53 -0.96 -20.72
N CYS A 91 -7.86 -1.17 -19.59
CA CYS A 91 -6.54 -0.61 -19.38
C CYS A 91 -5.52 -1.23 -20.35
N SER A 92 -4.57 -0.45 -20.83
CA SER A 92 -3.52 -0.90 -21.78
C SER A 92 -2.10 -0.72 -21.29
N SER A 93 -1.86 0.19 -20.35
CA SER A 93 -0.55 0.38 -19.74
C SER A 93 -0.66 1.22 -18.48
N VAL A 94 0.36 1.11 -17.64
CA VAL A 94 0.56 1.91 -16.44
C VAL A 94 1.97 2.48 -16.44
N ALA A 95 2.12 3.74 -16.04
CA ALA A 95 3.40 4.40 -15.85
C ALA A 95 3.41 5.11 -14.50
N SER A 96 4.60 5.21 -13.89
CA SER A 96 4.78 5.98 -12.67
C SER A 96 6.02 6.87 -12.73
N SER A 97 5.91 8.07 -12.16
CA SER A 97 7.04 8.96 -11.86
C SER A 97 7.46 8.90 -10.38
N GLY A 98 6.94 7.94 -9.61
CA GLY A 98 7.05 7.87 -8.16
C GLY A 98 6.03 8.77 -7.44
N LYS A 99 5.80 10.00 -7.93
CA LYS A 99 4.79 10.93 -7.38
C LYS A 99 3.44 10.81 -8.09
N MET A 100 3.46 10.67 -9.41
CA MET A 100 2.25 10.54 -10.23
C MET A 100 2.15 9.13 -10.79
N ILE A 101 0.91 8.69 -10.98
CA ILE A 101 0.57 7.45 -11.66
C ILE A 101 -0.31 7.82 -12.84
N ALA A 102 -0.01 7.24 -14.01
CA ALA A 102 -0.82 7.37 -15.21
C ALA A 102 -1.24 5.98 -15.70
N VAL A 103 -2.52 5.83 -16.05
CA VAL A 103 -3.12 4.60 -16.59
C VAL A 103 -3.78 4.92 -17.92
N ALA A 104 -3.39 4.24 -18.99
CA ALA A 104 -4.05 4.35 -20.28
C ALA A 104 -5.20 3.35 -20.38
N ALA A 105 -6.29 3.76 -21.01
CA ALA A 105 -7.46 2.95 -21.30
C ALA A 105 -7.86 3.11 -22.78
N LEU A 106 -8.55 2.11 -23.34
CA LEU A 106 -8.68 1.94 -24.79
C LEU A 106 -10.09 2.13 -25.37
N ASN A 107 -11.15 2.04 -24.57
CA ASN A 107 -12.52 2.02 -25.05
C ASN A 107 -13.50 2.77 -24.12
N PRO A 108 -13.63 4.10 -24.27
CA PRO A 108 -12.92 4.96 -25.22
C PRO A 108 -11.43 5.18 -24.84
N PRO A 109 -10.58 5.58 -25.81
CA PRO A 109 -9.19 5.95 -25.54
C PRO A 109 -9.09 7.09 -24.53
N SER A 110 -8.48 6.86 -23.38
CA SER A 110 -8.37 7.85 -22.30
C SER A 110 -7.13 7.62 -21.46
N VAL A 111 -6.68 8.64 -20.75
CA VAL A 111 -5.60 8.52 -19.76
C VAL A 111 -6.06 9.05 -18.41
N TYR A 112 -5.91 8.23 -17.38
CA TYR A 112 -6.22 8.56 -16.00
C TYR A 112 -4.93 8.91 -15.28
N VAL A 113 -4.84 10.12 -14.72
CA VAL A 113 -3.66 10.60 -13.99
C VAL A 113 -4.03 10.91 -12.56
N MET A 114 -3.27 10.40 -11.59
CA MET A 114 -3.51 10.63 -10.16
C MET A 114 -2.20 10.76 -9.37
N ASP A 115 -2.29 11.41 -8.21
CA ASP A 115 -1.19 11.42 -7.24
C ASP A 115 -1.12 10.06 -6.51
N ALA A 116 0.10 9.52 -6.41
CA ALA A 116 0.37 8.25 -5.75
C ALA A 116 0.11 8.29 -4.24
N SER A 117 0.38 9.43 -3.60
CA SER A 117 0.44 9.57 -2.13
C SER A 117 -0.94 9.55 -1.48
N ASN A 118 -1.91 10.33 -1.96
CA ASN A 118 -3.27 10.26 -1.40
C ASN A 118 -4.40 10.93 -2.20
N SER A 119 -4.43 10.80 -3.55
CA SER A 119 -5.59 11.32 -4.30
C SER A 119 -6.81 10.41 -4.16
N ALA A 120 -7.94 10.97 -3.73
CA ALA A 120 -9.27 10.34 -3.79
C ALA A 120 -9.91 10.44 -5.19
N VAL A 121 -9.25 11.15 -6.12
CA VAL A 121 -9.70 11.40 -7.49
C VAL A 121 -8.59 11.16 -8.50
N ALA A 122 -8.93 10.68 -9.69
CA ALA A 122 -8.08 10.63 -10.85
C ALA A 122 -8.60 11.60 -11.91
N LYS A 123 -7.70 12.30 -12.59
CA LYS A 123 -8.03 13.13 -13.75
C LYS A 123 -8.10 12.23 -14.98
N ASN A 124 -9.29 12.06 -15.54
CA ASN A 124 -9.52 11.40 -16.81
C ASN A 124 -9.34 12.43 -17.95
N ILE A 125 -8.43 12.12 -18.86
CA ILE A 125 -8.14 12.90 -20.06
C ILE A 125 -8.63 12.08 -21.26
N ASP A 126 -9.65 12.59 -21.96
CA ASP A 126 -10.21 11.94 -23.15
C ASP A 126 -9.29 12.12 -24.36
N LEU A 127 -8.88 11.01 -24.98
CA LEU A 127 -7.99 10.98 -26.14
C LEU A 127 -8.72 10.56 -27.42
N SER A 128 -10.06 10.44 -27.39
CA SER A 128 -10.87 10.01 -28.54
C SER A 128 -10.72 10.92 -29.76
N TYR A 129 -10.35 12.19 -29.57
CA TYR A 129 -10.08 13.14 -30.66
C TYR A 129 -8.70 12.96 -31.31
N ILE A 130 -7.77 12.29 -30.64
CA ILE A 130 -6.40 12.09 -31.12
C ILE A 130 -6.32 10.82 -31.99
N PHE A 131 -7.07 9.78 -31.62
CA PHE A 131 -7.01 8.48 -32.28
C PHE A 131 -8.17 8.23 -33.25
N PRO A 132 -7.97 7.41 -34.30
CA PRO A 132 -9.07 6.98 -35.15
C PRO A 132 -10.20 6.32 -34.34
N PRO A 133 -11.47 6.49 -34.74
CA PRO A 133 -12.56 5.81 -34.07
C PRO A 133 -12.41 4.29 -34.20
N ILE A 134 -12.76 3.56 -33.14
CA ILE A 134 -12.67 2.10 -33.08
C ILE A 134 -13.71 1.51 -34.05
N ARG A 135 -13.29 1.20 -35.28
CA ARG A 135 -14.12 0.59 -36.32
C ARG A 135 -13.35 -0.54 -37.03
N GLY A 136 -14.08 -1.59 -37.42
CA GLY A 136 -13.51 -2.74 -38.13
C GLY A 136 -12.42 -3.45 -37.31
N TYR A 137 -11.23 -3.57 -37.89
CA TYR A 137 -10.05 -4.24 -37.30
C TYR A 137 -9.16 -3.34 -36.44
N TYR A 138 -9.41 -2.02 -36.40
CA TYR A 138 -8.60 -1.13 -35.58
C TYR A 138 -8.89 -1.37 -34.09
N ARG A 139 -7.84 -1.65 -33.32
CA ARG A 139 -7.88 -1.88 -31.88
C ARG A 139 -6.70 -1.12 -31.26
N PRO A 140 -6.92 0.08 -30.70
CA PRO A 140 -5.81 0.91 -30.22
C PRO A 140 -5.01 0.20 -29.13
N ARG A 141 -3.73 0.54 -29.04
CA ARG A 141 -2.80 0.08 -28.00
C ARG A 141 -1.92 1.23 -27.57
N ILE A 142 -2.17 1.73 -26.37
CA ILE A 142 -1.48 2.91 -25.84
C ILE A 142 -0.48 2.47 -24.78
N ALA A 143 0.78 2.77 -25.02
CA ALA A 143 1.87 2.67 -24.06
C ALA A 143 2.21 4.06 -23.50
N LEU A 144 2.57 4.10 -22.22
CA LEU A 144 2.84 5.34 -21.48
C LEU A 144 4.27 5.35 -20.92
N ARG A 145 4.87 6.53 -20.85
CA ARG A 145 6.12 6.79 -20.11
C ARG A 145 6.14 8.20 -19.54
N PHE A 146 6.46 8.34 -18.26
CA PHE A 146 6.83 9.65 -17.72
C PHE A 146 8.26 10.01 -18.14
N LEU A 147 8.42 11.24 -18.61
CA LEU A 147 9.72 11.84 -18.89
C LEU A 147 10.31 12.47 -17.62
N SER A 148 11.61 12.75 -17.65
CA SER A 148 12.35 13.33 -16.50
C SER A 148 11.82 14.70 -16.07
N ASP A 149 11.24 15.46 -16.99
CA ASP A 149 10.62 16.77 -16.75
C ASP A 149 9.16 16.69 -16.27
N GLY A 150 8.63 15.47 -16.09
CA GLY A 150 7.27 15.22 -15.64
C GLY A 150 6.20 15.18 -16.73
N ARG A 151 6.55 15.44 -18.01
CA ARG A 151 5.62 15.23 -19.12
C ARG A 151 5.32 13.75 -19.31
N LEU A 152 4.10 13.44 -19.79
CA LEU A 152 3.68 12.09 -20.11
C LEU A 152 3.77 11.86 -21.62
N LEU A 153 4.61 10.91 -22.04
CA LEU A 153 4.70 10.46 -23.42
C LEU A 153 3.67 9.35 -23.67
N LEU A 154 2.93 9.48 -24.77
CA LEU A 154 1.94 8.51 -25.23
C LEU A 154 2.38 7.95 -26.58
N HIS A 155 2.43 6.62 -26.70
CA HIS A 155 2.67 5.96 -27.97
C HIS A 155 1.54 4.99 -28.31
N GLU A 156 0.96 5.15 -29.50
CA GLU A 156 0.00 4.19 -30.07
C GLU A 156 0.70 3.20 -31.02
N GLU A 157 0.56 1.90 -30.76
CA GLU A 157 1.34 0.85 -31.43
C GLU A 157 0.79 0.39 -32.81
N MET A 158 -0.46 0.69 -33.15
CA MET A 158 -1.14 0.09 -34.31
C MET A 158 -1.14 0.96 -35.58
N VAL A 159 -1.00 2.28 -35.51
CA VAL A 159 -1.21 3.14 -36.69
C VAL A 159 0.01 3.19 -37.64
N ILE A 160 -0.13 2.60 -38.83
CA ILE A 160 0.17 3.23 -40.15
C ILE A 160 -0.91 2.74 -41.14
N PHE A 161 -1.68 3.65 -41.74
CA PHE A 161 -2.65 3.32 -42.80
C PHE A 161 -1.94 2.75 -44.04
N THR A 162 -2.00 1.43 -44.21
CA THR A 162 -2.09 0.78 -45.53
C THR A 162 -2.71 -0.59 -45.34
N VAL A 163 -3.79 -0.86 -46.06
CA VAL A 163 -4.46 -2.17 -46.10
C VAL A 163 -3.49 -3.17 -46.73
N SER A 164 -2.74 -3.86 -45.88
CA SER A 164 -2.09 -5.12 -46.19
C SER A 164 -2.38 -6.03 -45.01
N ALA A 165 -2.79 -7.26 -45.28
CA ALA A 165 -3.00 -8.31 -44.29
C ALA A 165 -1.67 -8.77 -43.67
N GLY A 166 -0.87 -7.85 -43.14
CA GLY A 166 0.47 -8.09 -42.59
C GLY A 166 0.52 -7.83 -41.08
N ASP A 167 1.20 -8.72 -40.35
CA ASP A 167 1.46 -8.67 -38.89
C ASP A 167 2.39 -7.52 -38.43
N LYS A 168 2.50 -6.41 -39.18
CA LYS A 168 3.45 -5.33 -38.87
C LYS A 168 2.79 -4.28 -38.00
N PHE A 169 3.39 -4.02 -36.85
CA PHE A 169 2.95 -2.99 -35.91
C PHE A 169 4.16 -2.37 -35.22
N TRP A 170 3.98 -1.16 -34.68
CA TRP A 170 5.00 -0.49 -33.89
C TRP A 170 5.04 -1.08 -32.50
N ARG A 171 6.23 -1.21 -31.96
CA ARG A 171 6.49 -1.69 -30.60
C ARG A 171 7.22 -0.60 -29.85
N PHE A 172 6.72 -0.20 -28.69
CA PHE A 172 7.37 0.81 -27.86
C PHE A 172 8.03 0.18 -26.65
N ASN A 173 9.28 0.54 -26.40
CA ASN A 173 9.99 0.25 -25.17
C ASN A 173 10.04 1.53 -24.30
N PRO A 174 9.18 1.65 -23.28
CA PRO A 174 9.09 2.83 -22.43
C PRO A 174 10.39 3.16 -21.68
N GLU A 175 11.17 2.14 -21.30
CA GLU A 175 12.39 2.35 -20.51
C GLU A 175 13.49 3.07 -21.30
N SER A 176 13.45 2.96 -22.63
CA SER A 176 14.52 3.49 -23.48
C SER A 176 14.06 4.42 -24.58
N LEU A 177 12.77 4.78 -24.59
CA LEU A 177 12.18 5.71 -25.55
C LEU A 177 12.41 5.29 -27.02
N VAL A 178 12.51 3.98 -27.26
CA VAL A 178 12.69 3.40 -28.60
C VAL A 178 11.37 2.83 -29.06
N SER A 179 10.99 3.12 -30.30
CA SER A 179 9.98 2.35 -31.01
C SER A 179 10.49 1.73 -32.29
N PHE A 180 9.97 0.57 -32.65
CA PHE A 180 10.39 -0.15 -33.86
C PHE A 180 9.24 -0.87 -34.53
N GLU A 181 9.34 -1.04 -35.84
CA GLU A 181 8.38 -1.80 -36.63
C GLU A 181 8.70 -3.30 -36.52
N ARG A 182 7.89 -4.06 -35.78
CA ARG A 182 8.08 -5.50 -35.65
C ARG A 182 7.90 -6.19 -37.00
N LYS A 183 8.79 -7.13 -37.33
CA LYS A 183 8.91 -7.76 -38.66
C LYS A 183 9.13 -6.75 -39.80
N GLY A 184 9.53 -5.54 -39.43
CA GLY A 184 9.81 -4.42 -40.32
C GLY A 184 11.28 -4.05 -40.31
N ARG A 185 11.55 -2.82 -40.76
CA ARG A 185 12.92 -2.30 -40.94
C ARG A 185 13.15 -0.94 -40.31
N ARG A 186 12.15 -0.36 -39.65
CA ARG A 186 12.24 0.99 -39.11
C ARG A 186 12.42 0.96 -37.61
N VAL A 187 13.33 1.80 -37.14
CA VAL A 187 13.58 2.10 -35.73
C VAL A 187 13.45 3.61 -35.55
N LYS A 188 12.71 4.03 -34.53
CA LYS A 188 12.53 5.42 -34.12
C LYS A 188 13.11 5.57 -32.73
N LEU A 189 14.11 6.43 -32.62
CA LEU A 189 14.70 6.81 -31.34
C LEU A 189 14.15 8.18 -30.97
N ILE A 190 13.50 8.27 -29.80
CA ILE A 190 13.04 9.54 -29.25
C ILE A 190 14.17 10.05 -28.35
N ASP A 191 14.54 11.32 -28.51
CA ASP A 191 15.54 11.93 -27.64
C ASP A 191 15.04 12.03 -26.19
N GLY A 192 15.96 12.14 -25.23
CA GLY A 192 15.60 12.20 -23.79
C GLY A 192 14.68 13.37 -23.43
N ASP A 193 14.79 14.47 -24.19
CA ASP A 193 13.93 15.65 -24.06
C ASP A 193 12.58 15.50 -24.78
N ALA A 194 12.35 14.39 -25.50
CA ALA A 194 11.17 14.15 -26.34
C ALA A 194 10.80 15.35 -27.24
N LYS A 195 11.80 15.97 -27.86
CA LYS A 195 11.66 17.05 -28.84
C LYS A 195 11.79 16.54 -30.27
N PHE A 196 12.61 15.50 -30.48
CA PHE A 196 12.92 14.98 -31.80
C PHE A 196 12.85 13.46 -31.84
N VAL A 197 12.43 12.95 -33.00
CA VAL A 197 12.44 11.53 -33.31
C VAL A 197 13.42 11.31 -34.46
N ALA A 198 14.44 10.49 -34.20
CA ALA A 198 15.35 9.98 -35.22
C ALA A 198 14.78 8.70 -35.81
N ASP A 199 14.32 8.77 -37.06
CA ASP A 199 13.80 7.66 -37.85
C ASP A 199 14.92 7.06 -38.70
N ILE A 200 15.21 5.80 -38.41
CA ILE A 200 16.33 5.03 -38.95
C ILE A 200 15.74 3.87 -39.76
N THR A 201 16.20 3.73 -41.01
CA THR A 201 15.81 2.62 -41.88
C THR A 201 16.96 1.64 -42.00
N LEU A 202 16.71 0.40 -41.59
CA LEU A 202 17.68 -0.70 -41.67
C LEU A 202 17.79 -1.24 -43.12
N PRO A 203 18.91 -1.89 -43.46
CA PRO A 203 19.15 -2.48 -44.78
C PRO A 203 18.04 -3.42 -45.25
N GLU A 204 17.90 -3.59 -46.56
CA GLU A 204 16.98 -4.56 -47.16
C GLU A 204 17.21 -5.98 -46.64
N GLY A 205 16.12 -6.73 -46.44
CA GLY A 205 16.17 -8.06 -45.82
C GLY A 205 16.27 -8.07 -44.29
N SER A 206 16.41 -6.91 -43.63
CA SER A 206 16.32 -6.81 -42.17
C SER A 206 14.88 -7.10 -41.70
N CYS A 207 14.73 -7.93 -40.67
CA CYS A 207 13.44 -8.27 -40.07
C CYS A 207 13.59 -8.18 -38.55
N ILE A 208 13.20 -7.04 -37.98
CA ILE A 208 13.39 -6.73 -36.56
C ILE A 208 12.43 -7.60 -35.74
N GLU A 209 12.97 -8.40 -34.81
CA GLU A 209 12.19 -9.14 -33.82
C GLU A 209 12.05 -8.36 -32.52
N ASN A 210 13.17 -7.77 -32.04
CA ASN A 210 13.19 -6.92 -30.86
C ASN A 210 14.32 -5.87 -30.91
N VAL A 211 14.18 -4.81 -30.12
CA VAL A 211 15.23 -3.80 -29.87
C VAL A 211 15.40 -3.61 -28.37
N LEU A 212 16.61 -3.87 -27.90
CA LEU A 212 17.01 -3.75 -26.50
C LEU A 212 17.97 -2.58 -26.34
N SER A 213 17.82 -1.84 -25.26
CA SER A 213 18.65 -0.66 -25.04
C SER A 213 19.71 -0.95 -24.02
N ILE A 214 20.93 -0.55 -24.35
CA ILE A 214 22.10 -0.72 -23.50
C ILE A 214 22.32 0.56 -22.70
N ASN A 215 22.25 1.68 -23.41
CA ASN A 215 22.32 3.03 -22.89
C ASN A 215 21.54 3.96 -23.84
N SER A 216 21.68 5.27 -23.67
CA SER A 216 20.96 6.28 -24.46
C SER A 216 21.38 6.36 -25.94
N SER A 217 22.53 5.81 -26.33
CA SER A 217 23.07 5.89 -27.69
C SER A 217 23.28 4.54 -28.37
N GLN A 218 23.26 3.44 -27.61
CA GLN A 218 23.54 2.10 -28.09
C GLN A 218 22.36 1.16 -27.82
N HIS A 219 21.92 0.50 -28.89
CA HIS A 219 20.80 -0.42 -28.88
C HIS A 219 21.17 -1.73 -29.59
N LEU A 220 20.87 -2.86 -28.96
CA LEU A 220 21.00 -4.18 -29.54
C LEU A 220 19.73 -4.54 -30.32
N ILE A 221 19.88 -4.79 -31.61
CA ILE A 221 18.79 -5.24 -32.50
C ILE A 221 18.86 -6.76 -32.62
N GLU A 222 17.78 -7.43 -32.22
CA GLU A 222 17.57 -8.86 -32.45
C GLU A 222 16.87 -9.06 -33.80
N PHE A 223 17.55 -9.75 -34.72
CA PHE A 223 16.96 -10.28 -35.94
C PHE A 223 16.74 -11.79 -35.79
N GLN A 224 15.99 -12.42 -36.71
CA GLN A 224 15.67 -13.85 -36.67
C GLN A 224 16.87 -14.81 -36.49
N LYS A 225 18.05 -14.44 -36.99
CA LYS A 225 19.25 -15.31 -36.98
C LYS A 225 20.52 -14.64 -36.46
N LYS A 226 20.52 -13.33 -36.22
CA LYS A 226 21.73 -12.56 -35.90
C LYS A 226 21.38 -11.36 -35.02
N PHE A 227 22.40 -10.80 -34.39
CA PHE A 227 22.29 -9.55 -33.64
C PHE A 227 23.14 -8.46 -34.28
N ALA A 228 22.71 -7.21 -34.13
CA ALA A 228 23.52 -6.06 -34.49
C ALA A 228 23.42 -4.97 -33.43
N LEU A 229 24.50 -4.24 -33.26
CA LEU A 229 24.58 -3.07 -32.41
C LEU A 229 24.33 -1.84 -33.26
N LEU A 230 23.24 -1.13 -32.96
CA LEU A 230 22.96 0.20 -33.45
C LEU A 230 23.60 1.21 -32.50
N SER A 231 24.49 2.06 -33.01
CA SER A 231 25.17 3.10 -32.22
C SER A 231 24.95 4.46 -32.85
N LEU A 232 24.46 5.41 -32.05
CA LEU A 232 24.39 6.82 -32.40
C LEU A 232 25.67 7.50 -31.89
N GLU A 233 26.57 7.84 -32.80
CA GLU A 233 27.85 8.47 -32.47
C GLU A 233 27.67 9.99 -32.22
N GLU A 234 28.57 10.60 -31.46
CA GLU A 234 28.50 12.03 -31.09
C GLU A 234 28.52 12.96 -32.31
N ASP A 235 29.16 12.53 -33.41
CA ASP A 235 29.19 13.25 -34.68
C ASP A 235 27.88 13.15 -35.49
N GLY A 236 26.86 12.49 -34.93
CA GLY A 236 25.54 12.35 -35.51
C GLY A 236 25.40 11.19 -36.50
N ARG A 237 26.45 10.39 -36.73
CA ARG A 237 26.34 9.17 -37.54
C ARG A 237 25.60 8.08 -36.78
N CYS A 238 24.85 7.26 -37.52
CA CYS A 238 24.23 6.06 -36.99
C CYS A 238 24.91 4.86 -37.62
N LEU A 239 25.63 4.10 -36.80
CA LEU A 239 26.39 2.94 -37.24
C LEU A 239 25.68 1.65 -36.84
N LEU A 240 25.63 0.70 -37.76
CA LEU A 240 25.18 -0.66 -37.50
C LEU A 240 26.38 -1.59 -37.57
N ARG A 241 26.68 -2.25 -36.44
CA ARG A 241 27.79 -3.20 -36.32
C ARG A 241 27.25 -4.60 -36.07
N ALA A 242 27.79 -5.61 -36.75
CA ALA A 242 27.43 -6.99 -36.45
C ALA A 242 27.98 -7.37 -35.07
N VAL A 243 27.18 -8.07 -34.28
CA VAL A 243 27.61 -8.62 -32.98
C VAL A 243 27.82 -10.11 -33.16
N ASP A 244 29.02 -10.57 -32.84
CA ASP A 244 29.34 -11.98 -32.74
C ASP A 244 28.84 -12.49 -31.40
N VAL A 245 28.00 -13.53 -31.50
CA VAL A 245 27.32 -14.15 -30.38
C VAL A 245 27.52 -15.66 -30.46
N PRO A 246 27.90 -16.33 -29.37
CA PRO A 246 27.86 -17.78 -29.24
C PRO A 246 26.58 -18.41 -29.80
N SER A 247 26.69 -19.60 -30.37
CA SER A 247 25.54 -20.36 -30.92
C SER A 247 24.44 -20.65 -29.90
N ASN A 248 24.78 -20.56 -28.61
CA ASN A 248 23.98 -21.03 -27.48
C ASN A 248 23.16 -19.89 -26.84
N ILE A 249 23.13 -18.71 -27.46
CA ILE A 249 22.64 -17.51 -26.79
C ILE A 249 21.13 -17.48 -26.60
N PRO A 250 20.69 -16.94 -25.45
CA PRO A 250 19.28 -16.65 -25.19
C PRO A 250 18.66 -15.85 -26.34
N ARG A 251 17.59 -16.38 -26.91
CA ARG A 251 16.70 -15.65 -27.84
C ARG A 251 15.45 -15.20 -27.08
N LYS A 252 14.58 -14.44 -27.74
CA LYS A 252 13.35 -13.90 -27.13
C LYS A 252 13.67 -13.06 -25.90
N LEU A 253 14.64 -12.17 -26.07
CA LEU A 253 15.01 -11.23 -25.04
C LEU A 253 13.84 -10.27 -24.83
N LEU A 254 13.63 -9.83 -23.59
CA LEU A 254 12.44 -9.05 -23.21
C LEU A 254 12.81 -7.58 -22.98
N CYS A 255 13.72 -7.34 -22.04
CA CYS A 255 14.23 -6.03 -21.67
C CYS A 255 15.66 -6.18 -21.10
N SER A 256 16.39 -5.06 -21.05
CA SER A 256 17.77 -5.03 -20.61
C SER A 256 18.08 -3.73 -19.88
N LYS A 257 19.02 -3.78 -18.94
CA LYS A 257 19.45 -2.61 -18.17
C LYS A 257 20.86 -2.81 -17.66
N THR A 258 21.68 -1.77 -17.75
CA THR A 258 23.00 -1.73 -17.13
C THR A 258 22.86 -1.24 -15.70
N VAL A 259 23.32 -2.06 -14.76
CA VAL A 259 23.24 -1.82 -13.31
C VAL A 259 24.64 -1.53 -12.80
N LYS A 260 24.79 -0.43 -12.08
CA LYS A 260 26.05 -0.06 -11.44
C LYS A 260 26.22 -0.89 -10.18
N THR A 261 27.26 -1.72 -10.15
CA THR A 261 27.61 -2.51 -8.96
C THR A 261 28.63 -1.78 -8.10
N ALA A 262 28.80 -2.20 -6.84
CA ALA A 262 29.85 -1.69 -5.96
C ALA A 262 31.26 -2.05 -6.48
N SER A 263 31.39 -3.13 -7.26
CA SER A 263 32.57 -3.44 -8.07
C SER A 263 32.66 -2.48 -9.26
N SER A 264 33.89 -2.06 -9.62
CA SER A 264 34.19 -1.06 -10.66
C SER A 264 33.77 -1.43 -12.09
N THR A 265 33.07 -2.55 -12.30
CA THR A 265 32.63 -3.06 -13.60
C THR A 265 31.11 -3.09 -13.65
N ASP A 266 30.50 -2.35 -14.57
CA ASP A 266 29.05 -2.35 -14.76
C ASP A 266 28.53 -3.74 -15.16
N LEU A 267 27.43 -4.16 -14.51
CA LEU A 267 26.76 -5.43 -14.78
C LEU A 267 25.56 -5.17 -15.70
N HIS A 268 25.57 -5.75 -16.90
CA HIS A 268 24.43 -5.67 -17.80
C HIS A 268 23.49 -6.84 -17.57
N VAL A 269 22.24 -6.56 -17.17
CA VAL A 269 21.22 -7.58 -16.90
C VAL A 269 20.21 -7.60 -18.04
N ILE A 270 19.84 -8.79 -18.49
CA ILE A 270 18.89 -9.03 -19.58
C ILE A 270 17.85 -10.05 -19.13
N ALA A 271 16.58 -9.72 -19.34
CA ALA A 271 15.46 -10.62 -19.14
C ALA A 271 15.18 -11.41 -20.42
N SER A 272 14.87 -12.71 -20.29
CA SER A 272 14.52 -13.61 -21.40
C SER A 272 13.43 -14.57 -20.97
N ASP A 273 12.53 -14.95 -21.86
CA ASP A 273 11.53 -15.98 -21.57
C ASP A 273 12.16 -17.34 -21.20
N ASP A 274 13.27 -17.71 -21.85
CA ASP A 274 13.86 -19.05 -21.75
C ASP A 274 14.83 -19.17 -20.54
N TYR A 275 15.15 -18.06 -19.87
CA TYR A 275 16.14 -17.98 -18.79
C TYR A 275 15.60 -17.21 -17.56
N TYR A 276 16.04 -17.58 -16.35
CA TYR A 276 15.75 -16.81 -15.14
C TYR A 276 16.50 -15.48 -15.14
N ALA A 277 17.77 -15.49 -15.53
CA ALA A 277 18.57 -14.29 -15.70
C ALA A 277 19.66 -14.51 -16.75
N VAL A 278 20.00 -13.44 -17.46
CA VAL A 278 21.16 -13.34 -18.35
C VAL A 278 21.93 -12.12 -17.91
N THR A 279 23.21 -12.26 -17.63
CA THR A 279 24.06 -11.16 -17.16
C THR A 279 25.35 -11.11 -17.96
N SER A 280 25.90 -9.92 -18.16
CA SER A 280 27.17 -9.74 -18.84
C SER A 280 28.01 -8.63 -18.22
N ASN A 281 29.30 -8.93 -18.03
CA ASN A 281 30.28 -7.98 -17.50
C ASN A 281 30.99 -7.31 -18.70
N GLY A 282 30.64 -6.08 -19.05
CA GLY A 282 31.32 -5.33 -20.11
C GLY A 282 30.57 -5.20 -21.45
N PHE A 283 29.29 -5.59 -21.53
CA PHE A 283 28.46 -5.36 -22.72
C PHE A 283 28.33 -3.86 -23.06
N PRO A 284 28.50 -3.41 -24.32
CA PRO A 284 28.61 -4.17 -25.58
C PRO A 284 30.01 -4.59 -26.03
N SER A 285 31.04 -4.37 -25.21
CA SER A 285 32.41 -4.83 -25.49
C SER A 285 32.57 -6.31 -25.18
N ALA A 286 33.79 -6.85 -25.34
CA ALA A 286 34.12 -8.22 -24.96
C ALA A 286 33.79 -8.44 -23.47
N GLY A 287 32.72 -9.19 -23.22
CA GLY A 287 32.19 -9.42 -21.89
C GLY A 287 31.66 -10.83 -21.77
N GLU A 288 32.04 -11.51 -20.70
CA GLU A 288 31.54 -12.83 -20.35
C GLU A 288 30.03 -12.77 -20.12
N VAL A 289 29.32 -13.79 -20.61
CA VAL A 289 27.86 -13.91 -20.51
C VAL A 289 27.50 -15.08 -19.65
N ASN A 290 26.91 -14.78 -18.51
CA ASN A 290 26.46 -15.75 -17.52
C ASN A 290 24.94 -15.89 -17.60
N VAL A 291 24.45 -17.13 -17.57
CA VAL A 291 23.02 -17.43 -17.67
C VAL A 291 22.57 -18.45 -16.63
N SER A 292 21.34 -18.27 -16.15
CA SER A 292 20.60 -19.28 -15.40
C SER A 292 19.43 -19.75 -16.25
N LYS A 293 19.53 -20.98 -16.77
CA LYS A 293 18.52 -21.57 -17.66
C LYS A 293 17.31 -22.01 -16.83
N ARG A 294 16.10 -21.83 -17.37
CA ARG A 294 14.91 -22.43 -16.77
C ARG A 294 14.94 -23.94 -16.94
N GLU A 295 14.66 -24.66 -15.87
CA GLU A 295 14.44 -26.10 -15.90
C GLU A 295 13.15 -26.43 -16.66
N ASP A 296 12.96 -27.69 -17.06
CA ASP A 296 11.69 -28.11 -17.66
C ASP A 296 10.59 -28.04 -16.60
N VAL A 297 9.65 -27.11 -16.77
CA VAL A 297 8.63 -26.81 -15.77
C VAL A 297 7.24 -27.17 -16.28
N THR A 298 6.44 -27.79 -15.41
CA THR A 298 4.99 -27.90 -15.63
C THR A 298 4.31 -26.60 -15.18
N PHE A 299 3.43 -26.07 -16.01
CA PHE A 299 2.73 -24.81 -15.74
C PHE A 299 1.38 -25.02 -15.03
N LEU A 300 0.84 -23.96 -14.41
CA LEU A 300 -0.44 -23.99 -13.70
C LEU A 300 -1.65 -24.20 -14.62
N LYS A 301 -1.55 -23.79 -15.89
CA LYS A 301 -2.57 -23.97 -16.93
C LYS A 301 -1.93 -24.29 -18.27
N ASP A 302 -2.71 -24.90 -19.17
CA ASP A 302 -2.28 -25.10 -20.55
C ASP A 302 -2.23 -23.78 -21.32
N ALA A 303 -1.29 -23.69 -22.25
CA ALA A 303 -1.18 -22.54 -23.14
C ALA A 303 -2.44 -22.42 -24.01
N PRO A 304 -2.98 -21.20 -24.19
CA PRO A 304 -4.14 -21.00 -25.06
C PRO A 304 -3.82 -21.39 -26.49
N HIS A 305 -4.77 -22.06 -27.18
CA HIS A 305 -4.60 -22.47 -28.57
C HIS A 305 -4.45 -21.29 -29.54
N ASN A 306 -5.06 -20.15 -29.21
CA ASN A 306 -4.92 -18.94 -29.99
C ASN A 306 -3.57 -18.26 -29.64
N LYS A 307 -2.72 -18.03 -30.63
CA LYS A 307 -1.41 -17.38 -30.44
C LYS A 307 -1.53 -15.87 -30.17
N LEU A 308 -2.61 -15.42 -29.54
CA LEU A 308 -2.93 -14.01 -29.30
C LEU A 308 -1.88 -13.33 -28.40
N ALA A 309 -1.30 -14.08 -27.46
CA ALA A 309 -0.24 -13.58 -26.59
C ALA A 309 1.03 -13.16 -27.35
N GLU A 310 1.28 -13.69 -28.56
CA GLU A 310 2.44 -13.29 -29.38
C GLU A 310 2.33 -11.83 -29.85
N TYR A 311 1.12 -11.26 -29.87
CA TYR A 311 0.91 -9.86 -30.26
C TYR A 311 1.24 -8.87 -29.13
N ALA A 312 1.21 -9.31 -27.87
CA ALA A 312 1.55 -8.45 -26.74
C ALA A 312 3.04 -8.07 -26.78
N HIS A 313 3.37 -6.84 -26.41
CA HIS A 313 4.76 -6.41 -26.28
C HIS A 313 5.35 -6.98 -24.98
N PRO A 314 6.39 -7.83 -25.02
CA PRO A 314 6.92 -8.46 -23.81
C PRO A 314 7.53 -7.44 -22.82
N GLY A 315 8.16 -6.38 -23.32
CA GLY A 315 8.71 -5.28 -22.52
C GLY A 315 7.69 -4.38 -21.81
N LEU A 316 6.37 -4.50 -22.07
CA LEU A 316 5.34 -3.81 -21.27
C LEU A 316 4.99 -4.58 -19.99
N ASN A 317 5.40 -5.85 -19.91
CA ASN A 317 5.10 -6.77 -18.83
C ASN A 317 6.37 -7.23 -18.10
N SER A 318 7.52 -6.65 -18.44
CA SER A 318 8.80 -6.98 -17.82
C SER A 318 9.73 -5.77 -17.80
N PHE A 319 10.41 -5.57 -16.69
CA PHE A 319 11.42 -4.51 -16.53
C PHE A 319 12.47 -4.96 -15.51
N ILE A 320 13.56 -4.19 -15.44
CA ILE A 320 14.67 -4.45 -14.53
C ILE A 320 14.79 -3.27 -13.57
N LEU A 321 14.74 -3.58 -12.28
CA LEU A 321 14.89 -2.61 -11.19
C LEU A 321 16.31 -2.05 -11.15
N ASP A 322 16.49 -0.91 -10.49
CA ASP A 322 17.81 -0.28 -10.34
C ASP A 322 18.81 -1.14 -9.56
N ASN A 323 18.32 -2.04 -8.70
CA ASN A 323 19.14 -3.01 -7.99
C ASN A 323 19.49 -4.26 -8.83
N GLY A 324 19.07 -4.34 -10.09
CA GLY A 324 19.33 -5.47 -10.99
C GLY A 324 18.35 -6.65 -10.89
N SER A 325 17.34 -6.57 -10.02
CA SER A 325 16.26 -7.57 -9.98
C SER A 325 15.39 -7.48 -11.23
N ILE A 326 15.02 -8.64 -11.78
CA ILE A 326 14.16 -8.76 -12.96
C ILE A 326 12.73 -9.02 -12.51
N VAL A 327 11.79 -8.20 -12.98
CA VAL A 327 10.37 -8.31 -12.60
C VAL A 327 9.53 -8.60 -13.84
N ARG A 328 8.63 -9.59 -13.74
CA ARG A 328 7.79 -10.02 -14.86
C ARG A 328 6.37 -10.32 -14.43
N ALA A 329 5.39 -9.91 -15.23
CA ALA A 329 4.01 -10.33 -15.11
C ALA A 329 3.82 -11.68 -15.81
N MET A 330 3.71 -12.75 -15.01
CA MET A 330 3.59 -14.12 -15.49
C MET A 330 2.12 -14.54 -15.58
N PRO A 331 1.61 -14.91 -16.76
CA PRO A 331 0.30 -15.52 -16.87
C PRO A 331 0.30 -16.94 -16.27
N LEU A 332 -0.87 -17.44 -15.89
CA LEU A 332 -1.00 -18.78 -15.29
C LEU A 332 -0.40 -19.90 -16.16
N TRP A 333 -0.52 -19.80 -17.48
CA TRP A 333 0.01 -20.78 -18.42
C TRP A 333 1.53 -20.67 -18.68
N ARG A 334 2.20 -19.69 -18.06
CA ARG A 334 3.67 -19.62 -17.96
C ARG A 334 4.18 -19.68 -16.53
N THR A 335 3.28 -19.77 -15.55
CA THR A 335 3.66 -19.81 -14.14
C THR A 335 3.93 -21.26 -13.72
N PRO A 336 5.11 -21.57 -13.15
CA PRO A 336 5.43 -22.89 -12.62
C PRO A 336 4.41 -23.42 -11.60
N LYS A 337 4.13 -24.72 -11.59
CA LYS A 337 3.33 -25.33 -10.51
C LYS A 337 3.95 -25.14 -9.12
N LYS A 338 5.28 -25.13 -9.03
CA LYS A 338 6.02 -24.84 -7.77
C LYS A 338 5.81 -23.42 -7.23
N ALA A 339 5.23 -22.51 -8.01
CA ALA A 339 4.96 -21.14 -7.58
C ALA A 339 3.75 -21.04 -6.64
N ILE A 340 2.83 -22.01 -6.69
CA ILE A 340 1.65 -22.04 -5.85
C ILE A 340 1.86 -23.05 -4.71
N HIS A 341 1.48 -22.68 -3.49
CA HIS A 341 1.42 -23.62 -2.38
C HIS A 341 0.26 -24.60 -2.62
N GLU A 342 0.38 -25.85 -2.16
CA GLU A 342 -0.59 -26.93 -2.42
C GLU A 342 -2.04 -26.59 -2.01
N ASP A 343 -2.19 -25.76 -0.98
CA ASP A 343 -3.49 -25.32 -0.44
C ASP A 343 -4.20 -24.23 -1.28
N LEU A 344 -3.53 -23.65 -2.28
CA LEU A 344 -4.04 -22.50 -3.02
C LEU A 344 -4.55 -22.90 -4.41
N THR A 345 -5.73 -22.39 -4.78
CA THR A 345 -6.32 -22.64 -6.11
C THR A 345 -5.93 -21.52 -7.08
N SER A 346 -5.44 -21.88 -8.28
CA SER A 346 -5.03 -20.91 -9.31
C SER A 346 -6.18 -20.10 -9.93
N ALA A 347 -7.44 -20.41 -9.60
CA ALA A 347 -8.62 -19.73 -10.13
C ALA A 347 -8.81 -18.30 -9.60
N ASN A 348 -8.25 -17.99 -8.44
CA ASN A 348 -8.43 -16.68 -7.78
C ASN A 348 -7.44 -15.61 -8.25
N PHE A 349 -6.46 -15.99 -9.07
CA PHE A 349 -5.36 -15.13 -9.49
C PHE A 349 -5.43 -14.84 -10.99
N ALA A 350 -5.15 -13.58 -11.37
CA ALA A 350 -4.93 -13.23 -12.77
C ALA A 350 -3.61 -13.83 -13.28
N GLY A 351 -2.59 -13.79 -12.43
CA GLY A 351 -1.25 -14.29 -12.69
C GLY A 351 -0.34 -14.05 -11.48
N PHE A 352 0.97 -14.07 -11.72
CA PHE A 352 1.98 -13.92 -10.68
C PHE A 352 3.01 -12.86 -11.09
N LEU A 353 3.52 -12.10 -10.14
CA LEU A 353 4.76 -11.35 -10.31
C LEU A 353 5.92 -12.29 -10.06
N GLU A 354 6.70 -12.58 -11.10
CA GLU A 354 7.99 -13.25 -10.95
C GLU A 354 9.06 -12.20 -10.70
N VAL A 355 9.77 -12.34 -9.60
CA VAL A 355 10.88 -11.48 -9.19
C VAL A 355 12.11 -12.37 -9.12
N VAL A 356 13.03 -12.20 -10.07
CA VAL A 356 14.32 -12.90 -10.08
C VAL A 356 15.38 -11.95 -9.56
N ASP A 357 16.15 -12.40 -8.58
CA ASP A 357 17.34 -11.72 -8.08
C ASP A 357 18.57 -12.48 -8.59
N PRO A 358 19.26 -11.97 -9.62
CA PRO A 358 20.45 -12.63 -10.16
C PRO A 358 21.62 -12.65 -9.18
N SER A 359 21.72 -11.68 -8.27
CA SER A 359 22.83 -11.56 -7.32
C SER A 359 22.72 -12.59 -6.20
N ASN A 360 21.50 -12.84 -5.73
CA ASN A 360 21.22 -13.85 -4.70
C ASN A 360 20.81 -15.22 -5.27
N GLU A 361 20.87 -15.39 -6.60
CA GLU A 361 20.44 -16.61 -7.31
C GLU A 361 19.07 -17.13 -6.82
N SER A 362 18.09 -16.23 -6.72
CA SER A 362 16.77 -16.59 -6.19
C SER A 362 15.61 -16.05 -7.04
N VAL A 363 14.46 -16.71 -6.92
CA VAL A 363 13.21 -16.31 -7.56
C VAL A 363 12.06 -16.36 -6.56
N ARG A 364 11.21 -15.33 -6.60
CA ARG A 364 9.95 -15.25 -5.85
C ARG A 364 8.77 -15.12 -6.81
N TYR A 365 7.67 -15.77 -6.48
CA TYR A 365 6.41 -15.65 -7.20
C TYR A 365 5.35 -15.05 -6.28
N VAL A 366 4.98 -13.79 -6.52
CA VAL A 366 3.96 -13.08 -5.74
C VAL A 366 2.62 -13.18 -6.46
N PRO A 367 1.58 -13.78 -5.86
CA PRO A 367 0.28 -13.93 -6.51
C PRO A 367 -0.41 -12.57 -6.70
N VAL A 368 -0.91 -12.32 -7.91
CA VAL A 368 -1.71 -11.11 -8.20
C VAL A 368 -3.19 -11.50 -8.28
N PRO A 369 -4.05 -10.91 -7.43
CA PRO A 369 -5.49 -11.19 -7.44
C PRO A 369 -6.11 -10.84 -8.78
N SER A 370 -7.14 -11.61 -9.16
CA SER A 370 -7.98 -11.25 -10.31
C SER A 370 -8.60 -9.86 -10.15
N ALA A 371 -8.89 -9.22 -11.28
CA ALA A 371 -9.66 -7.98 -11.34
C ALA A 371 -11.00 -8.14 -10.60
N ARG A 372 -11.40 -7.12 -9.83
CA ARG A 372 -12.69 -7.13 -9.10
C ARG A 372 -13.88 -7.04 -10.06
N GLN A 373 -13.68 -6.33 -11.16
CA GLN A 373 -14.69 -6.15 -12.20
C GLN A 373 -14.47 -7.14 -13.35
N ARG A 374 -15.54 -7.50 -14.04
CA ARG A 374 -15.46 -8.37 -15.22
C ARG A 374 -15.12 -7.56 -16.46
N ASN A 375 -14.33 -8.15 -17.34
CA ASN A 375 -14.04 -7.60 -18.65
C ASN A 375 -14.86 -8.30 -19.74
N PHE A 376 -15.40 -7.53 -20.68
CA PHE A 376 -16.27 -8.03 -21.76
C PHE A 376 -15.53 -8.36 -23.07
N PHE A 377 -14.21 -8.14 -23.14
CA PHE A 377 -13.38 -8.29 -24.35
C PHE A 377 -12.12 -9.14 -24.12
N PRO A 378 -12.25 -10.42 -23.72
CA PRO A 378 -11.12 -11.27 -23.36
C PRO A 378 -10.12 -11.51 -24.51
N SER A 379 -10.59 -11.53 -25.77
CA SER A 379 -9.72 -11.68 -26.94
C SER A 379 -8.84 -10.46 -27.17
N TRP A 380 -9.35 -9.25 -26.95
CA TRP A 380 -8.56 -8.03 -27.05
C TRP A 380 -7.54 -7.96 -25.91
N VAL A 381 -7.98 -8.23 -24.68
CA VAL A 381 -7.12 -8.30 -23.49
C VAL A 381 -5.95 -9.25 -23.69
N ALA A 382 -6.18 -10.45 -24.22
CA ALA A 382 -5.13 -11.44 -24.46
C ALA A 382 -4.00 -10.93 -25.40
N THR A 383 -4.28 -9.93 -26.23
CA THR A 383 -3.29 -9.34 -27.14
C THR A 383 -2.49 -8.17 -26.55
N ILE A 384 -2.87 -7.68 -25.36
CA ILE A 384 -2.22 -6.54 -24.69
C ILE A 384 -1.63 -6.93 -23.32
N ALA A 385 -2.37 -7.72 -22.52
CA ALA A 385 -1.99 -8.15 -21.18
C ALA A 385 -2.19 -9.67 -21.05
N PRO A 386 -1.22 -10.49 -21.47
CA PRO A 386 -1.32 -11.94 -21.37
C PRO A 386 -1.60 -12.45 -19.95
N ALA A 387 -1.08 -11.74 -18.93
CA ALA A 387 -1.29 -12.03 -17.51
C ALA A 387 -2.55 -11.37 -16.91
N GLY A 388 -3.28 -10.55 -17.68
CA GLY A 388 -4.46 -9.81 -17.19
C GLY A 388 -4.14 -8.56 -16.35
N PHE A 389 -2.86 -8.18 -16.26
CA PHE A 389 -2.39 -6.95 -15.63
C PHE A 389 -1.07 -6.49 -16.24
N PHE A 390 -0.75 -5.21 -16.04
CA PHE A 390 0.50 -4.55 -16.41
C PHE A 390 1.34 -4.27 -15.17
N VAL A 391 2.64 -4.08 -15.35
CA VAL A 391 3.58 -3.85 -14.26
C VAL A 391 4.54 -2.71 -14.59
N THR A 392 4.85 -1.86 -13.61
CA THR A 392 5.83 -0.77 -13.75
C THR A 392 6.56 -0.52 -12.43
N GLN A 393 7.78 0.00 -12.50
CA GLN A 393 8.53 0.43 -11.33
C GLN A 393 7.85 1.65 -10.68
N HIS A 394 7.81 1.68 -9.34
CA HIS A 394 7.25 2.79 -8.58
C HIS A 394 8.23 3.20 -7.48
N GLY A 395 9.01 4.25 -7.74
CA GLY A 395 10.14 4.63 -6.88
C GLY A 395 11.23 3.54 -6.88
N ASP A 396 12.05 3.53 -5.83
CA ASP A 396 13.26 2.70 -5.81
C ASP A 396 12.97 1.24 -5.43
N ASP A 397 12.09 1.02 -4.46
CA ASP A 397 11.88 -0.30 -3.83
C ASP A 397 10.49 -0.94 -4.06
N SER A 398 9.61 -0.24 -4.79
CA SER A 398 8.23 -0.69 -4.96
C SER A 398 7.79 -0.81 -6.42
N ILE A 399 6.77 -1.63 -6.60
CA ILE A 399 6.24 -2.00 -7.91
C ILE A 399 4.77 -1.71 -7.92
N LEU A 400 4.28 -1.21 -9.06
CA LEU A 400 2.88 -0.96 -9.29
C LEU A 400 2.37 -1.94 -10.33
N THR A 401 1.27 -2.63 -10.02
CA THR A 401 0.51 -3.38 -11.01
C THR A 401 -0.82 -2.71 -11.28
N CYS A 402 -1.25 -2.68 -12.54
CA CYS A 402 -2.59 -2.26 -12.94
C CYS A 402 -3.30 -3.43 -13.60
N ASP A 403 -4.44 -3.85 -13.07
CA ASP A 403 -5.30 -4.79 -13.78
C ASP A 403 -6.02 -4.13 -14.96
N ILE A 404 -6.62 -4.95 -15.82
CA ILE A 404 -7.35 -4.51 -17.02
C ILE A 404 -8.59 -3.65 -16.72
N THR A 405 -9.01 -3.56 -15.47
CA THR A 405 -10.20 -2.83 -14.99
C THR A 405 -9.85 -1.61 -14.13
N GLY A 406 -8.60 -1.15 -14.11
CA GLY A 406 -8.19 0.04 -13.37
C GLY A 406 -7.91 -0.18 -11.88
N GLY A 407 -7.80 -1.45 -11.46
CA GLY A 407 -7.35 -1.81 -10.11
C GLY A 407 -5.83 -1.77 -10.00
N LEU A 408 -5.34 -0.78 -9.27
CA LEU A 408 -3.94 -0.52 -8.98
C LEU A 408 -3.53 -1.17 -7.66
N ARG A 409 -2.36 -1.83 -7.65
CA ARG A 409 -1.79 -2.44 -6.44
C ARG A 409 -0.33 -2.05 -6.31
N LYS A 410 0.05 -1.56 -5.14
CA LYS A 410 1.44 -1.25 -4.79
C LYS A 410 2.03 -2.42 -4.01
N TRP A 411 3.16 -2.91 -4.48
CA TRP A 411 3.88 -4.05 -3.94
C TRP A 411 5.26 -3.62 -3.45
N GLN A 412 5.63 -4.04 -2.25
CA GLN A 412 7.00 -3.95 -1.78
C GLN A 412 7.70 -5.28 -2.05
N ILE A 413 8.85 -5.24 -2.72
CA ILE A 413 9.54 -6.45 -3.17
C ILE A 413 10.95 -6.56 -2.58
N SER A 414 11.62 -5.42 -2.34
CA SER A 414 12.93 -5.38 -1.69
C SER A 414 12.88 -6.00 -0.29
N GLN A 415 13.83 -6.90 0.01
CA GLN A 415 13.88 -7.61 1.31
C GLN A 415 14.05 -6.63 2.48
N ASP A 416 14.90 -5.62 2.32
CA ASP A 416 15.17 -4.61 3.35
C ASP A 416 13.93 -3.73 3.62
N SER A 417 13.23 -3.35 2.55
CA SER A 417 11.99 -2.58 2.62
C SER A 417 10.86 -3.38 3.30
N ILE A 418 10.72 -4.65 2.94
CA ILE A 418 9.74 -5.57 3.55
C ILE A 418 10.08 -5.78 5.03
N ALA A 419 11.34 -6.03 5.39
CA ALA A 419 11.76 -6.26 6.78
C ALA A 419 11.50 -5.02 7.66
N SER A 420 11.84 -3.83 7.15
CA SER A 420 11.58 -2.55 7.84
C SER A 420 10.08 -2.31 8.03
N SER A 421 9.29 -2.53 6.98
CA SER A 421 7.83 -2.39 7.02
C SER A 421 7.18 -3.42 7.93
N LEU A 422 7.70 -4.65 7.98
CA LEU A 422 7.23 -5.71 8.87
C LEU A 422 7.53 -5.36 10.32
N SER A 423 8.73 -4.85 10.63
CA SER A 423 9.06 -4.40 11.99
C SER A 423 8.15 -3.26 12.44
N ALA A 424 7.88 -2.28 11.58
CA ALA A 424 6.94 -1.20 11.87
C ALA A 424 5.52 -1.72 12.08
N TRP A 425 5.06 -2.63 11.21
CA TRP A 425 3.75 -3.26 11.33
C TRP A 425 3.63 -4.11 12.61
N GLN A 426 4.66 -4.87 12.96
CA GLN A 426 4.73 -5.61 14.22
C GLN A 426 4.68 -4.66 15.42
N LYS A 427 5.38 -3.51 15.40
CA LYS A 427 5.23 -2.52 16.49
C LYS A 427 3.80 -1.98 16.64
N MET A 428 3.04 -1.91 15.55
CA MET A 428 1.65 -1.43 15.54
C MET A 428 0.62 -2.52 15.90
N PHE A 429 0.84 -3.76 15.48
CA PHE A 429 -0.16 -4.84 15.51
C PHE A 429 0.27 -6.13 16.23
N ALA A 430 1.57 -6.32 16.48
CA ALA A 430 2.00 -7.39 17.38
C ALA A 430 1.46 -7.06 18.77
N ASP A 431 1.07 -8.11 19.48
CA ASP A 431 0.93 -7.97 20.92
C ASP A 431 2.26 -7.42 21.42
N GLN A 432 2.26 -6.17 21.87
CA GLN A 432 3.17 -5.80 22.93
C GLN A 432 2.81 -6.79 24.01
N ASN A 433 3.54 -7.91 24.05
CA ASN A 433 3.62 -8.73 25.25
C ASN A 433 3.78 -7.68 26.33
N GLU A 434 2.75 -7.59 27.17
CA GLU A 434 2.81 -6.90 28.45
C GLU A 434 4.22 -7.17 28.94
N SER A 435 5.01 -6.10 29.13
CA SER A 435 6.33 -6.15 29.77
C SER A 435 6.33 -7.35 30.69
N LEU A 436 6.97 -8.45 30.29
CA LEU A 436 6.73 -9.79 30.85
C LEU A 436 6.88 -9.65 32.37
N ARG A 437 5.76 -9.52 33.09
CA ARG A 437 5.81 -9.36 34.54
C ARG A 437 6.35 -10.68 35.03
N LEU A 438 7.46 -10.62 35.76
CA LEU A 438 8.09 -11.83 36.23
C LEU A 438 7.19 -12.40 37.33
N GLU A 439 6.65 -13.60 37.08
CA GLU A 439 5.92 -14.35 38.10
C GLU A 439 6.93 -15.17 38.90
N PHE A 440 7.11 -14.79 40.17
CA PHE A 440 8.02 -15.51 41.07
C PHE A 440 7.20 -16.44 41.97
N GLU A 441 7.49 -17.74 41.96
CA GLU A 441 6.88 -18.69 42.89
C GLU A 441 7.62 -18.64 44.23
N LYS A 442 6.87 -18.57 45.33
CA LYS A 442 7.44 -18.33 46.67
C LYS A 442 6.95 -19.38 47.67
N ASP A 443 7.88 -20.19 48.19
CA ASP A 443 7.62 -21.29 49.14
C ASP A 443 7.75 -20.88 50.61
N ASP A 444 7.21 -19.71 51.00
CA ASP A 444 7.26 -19.22 52.39
C ASP A 444 5.89 -19.16 53.08
N PHE A 445 4.99 -20.07 52.69
CA PHE A 445 3.66 -20.16 53.27
C PHE A 445 3.69 -20.50 54.76
N ASP A 446 3.13 -19.61 55.58
CA ASP A 446 2.95 -19.81 57.02
C ASP A 446 1.49 -19.58 57.40
N ILE A 447 0.82 -20.67 57.79
CA ILE A 447 -0.59 -20.68 58.15
C ILE A 447 -0.89 -19.76 59.35
N ASN A 448 0.08 -19.52 60.23
CA ASN A 448 -0.10 -18.66 61.42
C ASN A 448 -0.22 -17.17 61.05
N LYS A 449 0.15 -16.78 59.82
CA LYS A 449 0.01 -15.41 59.31
C LYS A 449 -1.38 -15.13 58.72
N LEU A 450 -2.24 -16.15 58.58
CA LEU A 450 -3.62 -15.99 58.12
C LEU A 450 -4.50 -15.41 59.24
N SER A 451 -5.26 -14.39 58.89
CA SER A 451 -6.18 -13.67 59.78
C SER A 451 -7.40 -13.22 58.99
N ASP A 452 -8.31 -12.49 59.64
CA ASP A 452 -9.48 -11.96 58.95
C ASP A 452 -9.09 -11.08 57.73
N PRO A 453 -9.79 -11.22 56.59
CA PRO A 453 -9.51 -10.49 55.36
C PRO A 453 -9.74 -8.99 55.55
N LYS A 454 -8.91 -8.16 54.91
CA LYS A 454 -8.95 -6.70 54.92
C LYS A 454 -8.57 -6.13 53.55
N ILE A 455 -8.93 -4.88 53.29
CA ILE A 455 -8.59 -4.20 52.02
C ILE A 455 -7.11 -3.81 51.99
N GLY A 456 -6.56 -3.39 53.14
CA GLY A 456 -5.20 -2.84 53.25
C GLY A 456 -5.18 -1.32 53.19
N LYS A 457 -4.02 -0.71 53.47
CA LYS A 457 -3.79 0.73 53.30
C LYS A 457 -3.26 1.00 51.90
N PHE A 458 -3.63 2.12 51.28
CA PHE A 458 -3.04 2.55 50.01
C PHE A 458 -1.72 3.27 50.26
N ASP A 459 -0.67 2.90 49.52
CA ASP A 459 0.63 3.58 49.57
C ASP A 459 0.61 4.84 48.68
N PRO A 460 0.81 6.05 49.23
CA PRO A 460 0.87 7.28 48.43
C PRO A 460 2.01 7.32 47.41
N SER A 461 3.07 6.53 47.63
CA SER A 461 4.26 6.48 46.79
C SER A 461 4.27 5.32 45.79
N ASN A 462 3.23 4.47 45.82
CA ASN A 462 3.09 3.26 44.99
C ASN A 462 4.37 2.41 44.90
N THR A 463 5.07 2.22 46.02
CA THR A 463 6.29 1.40 46.04
C THR A 463 5.96 -0.10 45.94
N PRO A 464 6.83 -0.93 45.34
CA PRO A 464 6.60 -2.38 45.25
C PRO A 464 6.61 -3.04 46.64
N HIS A 465 5.48 -3.62 47.04
CA HIS A 465 5.35 -4.35 48.31
C HIS A 465 5.18 -5.84 48.05
N VAL A 466 6.16 -6.64 48.50
CA VAL A 466 6.18 -8.10 48.34
C VAL A 466 6.08 -8.78 49.71
N GLY A 467 5.02 -9.56 49.92
CA GLY A 467 4.75 -10.21 51.21
C GLY A 467 4.24 -9.26 52.29
N GLY A 468 3.51 -9.80 53.27
CA GLY A 468 2.90 -9.04 54.38
C GLY A 468 1.40 -8.80 54.23
N SER A 469 0.80 -8.02 55.14
CA SER A 469 -0.66 -7.80 55.22
C SER A 469 -1.07 -6.32 55.34
N THR A 470 -0.19 -5.39 55.01
CA THR A 470 -0.40 -3.96 55.30
C THR A 470 -0.97 -3.19 54.13
N TRP A 471 -0.51 -3.47 52.90
CA TRP A 471 -0.73 -2.63 51.73
C TRP A 471 -1.74 -3.24 50.74
N ALA A 472 -2.68 -2.41 50.28
CA ALA A 472 -3.61 -2.74 49.21
C ALA A 472 -2.86 -2.69 47.87
N GLY A 473 -2.90 -3.78 47.10
CA GLY A 473 -2.23 -3.91 45.81
C GLY A 473 -0.82 -4.53 45.86
N GLY A 474 -0.37 -5.00 47.04
CA GLY A 474 0.88 -5.74 47.18
C GLY A 474 0.83 -7.14 46.53
N THR A 475 1.99 -7.74 46.26
CA THR A 475 2.09 -9.07 45.63
C THR A 475 2.57 -10.14 46.63
N GLY A 476 2.03 -11.36 46.56
CA GLY A 476 2.42 -12.49 47.43
C GLY A 476 2.13 -12.32 48.94
N GLY A 477 1.15 -11.47 49.28
CA GLY A 477 0.79 -11.13 50.67
C GLY A 477 -0.29 -12.01 51.31
N TYR A 478 -0.61 -11.72 52.58
CA TYR A 478 -1.63 -12.39 53.38
C TYR A 478 -2.80 -11.44 53.71
N ASN A 479 -4.02 -11.96 53.67
CA ASN A 479 -5.25 -11.34 54.18
C ASN A 479 -5.65 -10.01 53.54
N THR A 480 -4.93 -9.52 52.53
CA THR A 480 -5.05 -8.15 52.00
C THR A 480 -5.39 -8.18 50.50
N ALA A 481 -6.10 -7.17 49.98
CA ALA A 481 -6.43 -7.12 48.56
C ALA A 481 -5.16 -6.93 47.72
N GLY A 482 -4.88 -7.82 46.77
CA GLY A 482 -3.62 -7.86 46.02
C GLY A 482 -3.55 -8.98 44.99
N LEU A 483 -2.39 -9.17 44.35
CA LEU A 483 -2.14 -10.24 43.37
C LEU A 483 -1.22 -11.34 43.96
N GLY A 484 -1.41 -12.60 43.58
CA GLY A 484 -0.52 -13.71 43.96
C GLY A 484 -0.54 -14.15 45.44
N GLY A 485 -1.24 -13.45 46.33
CA GLY A 485 -1.35 -13.75 47.77
C GLY A 485 -2.48 -14.72 48.19
N VAL A 486 -2.65 -14.91 49.50
CA VAL A 486 -3.67 -15.80 50.12
C VAL A 486 -4.55 -15.06 51.13
N GLY A 487 -5.82 -15.46 51.26
CA GLY A 487 -6.75 -14.94 52.26
C GLY A 487 -7.25 -13.50 52.04
N GLY A 488 -6.88 -12.83 50.94
CA GLY A 488 -7.38 -11.49 50.59
C GLY A 488 -8.83 -11.48 50.06
N PRO A 489 -9.57 -10.36 50.19
CA PRO A 489 -10.98 -10.28 49.80
C PRO A 489 -11.21 -10.27 48.29
N PHE A 490 -10.37 -9.58 47.52
CA PHE A 490 -10.45 -9.49 46.05
C PHE A 490 -9.09 -9.15 45.46
N ARG A 491 -8.95 -9.30 44.14
CA ARG A 491 -7.73 -8.96 43.42
C ARG A 491 -7.64 -7.45 43.20
N LEU A 492 -6.47 -6.89 43.46
CA LEU A 492 -6.17 -5.48 43.24
C LEU A 492 -4.77 -5.41 42.64
N ASP A 493 -4.65 -4.88 41.43
CA ASP A 493 -3.36 -4.74 40.73
C ASP A 493 -2.84 -3.31 40.88
N ALA A 494 -1.61 -3.17 41.37
CA ALA A 494 -0.90 -1.89 41.52
C ALA A 494 0.22 -1.69 40.47
N GLY A 495 0.37 -2.61 39.51
CA GLY A 495 1.30 -2.47 38.38
C GLY A 495 2.66 -3.14 38.54
N HIS A 496 2.87 -3.97 39.58
CA HIS A 496 4.18 -4.54 39.96
C HIS A 496 4.32 -6.03 39.60
N ASP A 497 5.56 -6.56 39.68
CA ASP A 497 5.88 -7.98 39.49
C ASP A 497 5.17 -8.90 40.51
N VAL A 498 4.64 -10.02 40.00
CA VAL A 498 3.69 -10.85 40.74
C VAL A 498 4.40 -11.99 41.45
N HIS A 499 4.46 -11.94 42.77
CA HIS A 499 4.95 -13.04 43.58
C HIS A 499 3.77 -13.95 43.94
N GLN A 500 3.76 -15.18 43.42
CA GLN A 500 2.69 -16.15 43.63
C GLN A 500 3.04 -17.10 44.78
N LEU A 501 2.13 -17.23 45.73
CA LEU A 501 2.14 -18.34 46.69
C LEU A 501 1.63 -19.63 46.02
N PRO A 502 2.17 -20.80 46.40
CA PRO A 502 1.86 -22.09 45.79
C PRO A 502 0.38 -22.45 45.94
N GLN A 503 -0.14 -23.29 45.05
CA GLN A 503 -1.56 -23.65 45.05
C GLN A 503 -1.99 -24.35 46.35
N SER A 504 -1.11 -25.15 46.95
CA SER A 504 -1.31 -25.77 48.26
C SER A 504 -1.61 -24.75 49.37
N ALA A 505 -0.98 -23.56 49.33
CA ALA A 505 -1.22 -22.47 50.27
C ALA A 505 -2.59 -21.80 50.08
N LYS A 506 -3.06 -21.71 48.83
CA LYS A 506 -4.39 -21.18 48.48
C LYS A 506 -5.51 -22.13 48.93
N ASP A 507 -5.27 -23.43 48.82
CA ASP A 507 -6.23 -24.48 49.20
C ASP A 507 -6.29 -24.71 50.73
N ALA A 508 -5.19 -24.41 51.44
CA ALA A 508 -5.11 -24.51 52.90
C ALA A 508 -5.84 -23.38 53.66
N VAL A 509 -6.50 -22.44 52.96
CA VAL A 509 -7.21 -21.32 53.59
C VAL A 509 -8.52 -21.83 54.23
N PRO A 510 -8.73 -21.63 55.55
CA PRO A 510 -9.96 -22.05 56.23
C PRO A 510 -11.24 -21.44 55.63
N GLU A 511 -12.33 -22.22 55.59
CA GLU A 511 -13.60 -21.81 54.98
C GLU A 511 -14.20 -20.53 55.57
N HIS A 512 -14.00 -20.29 56.87
CA HIS A 512 -14.52 -19.08 57.53
C HIS A 512 -13.84 -17.79 57.02
N ILE A 513 -12.56 -17.85 56.62
CA ILE A 513 -11.82 -16.73 56.03
C ILE A 513 -12.32 -16.50 54.60
N LEU A 514 -12.53 -17.56 53.82
CA LEU A 514 -13.10 -17.47 52.46
C LEU A 514 -14.50 -16.87 52.45
N LYS A 515 -15.34 -17.22 53.42
CA LYS A 515 -16.69 -16.65 53.56
C LYS A 515 -16.64 -15.17 53.91
N LYS A 516 -15.82 -14.77 54.89
CA LYS A 516 -15.60 -13.36 55.23
C LYS A 516 -14.99 -12.55 54.07
N ALA A 517 -14.06 -13.15 53.33
CA ALA A 517 -13.45 -12.53 52.15
C ALA A 517 -14.51 -12.24 51.07
N ARG A 518 -15.41 -13.20 50.80
CA ARG A 518 -16.55 -13.02 49.89
C ARG A 518 -17.54 -11.95 50.39
N GLU A 519 -17.80 -11.87 51.68
CA GLU A 519 -18.68 -10.86 52.27
C GLU A 519 -18.09 -9.44 52.13
N ILE A 520 -16.80 -9.27 52.42
CA ILE A 520 -16.08 -8.00 52.24
C ILE A 520 -16.01 -7.63 50.76
N ALA A 521 -15.76 -8.59 49.86
CA ALA A 521 -15.76 -8.36 48.42
C ALA A 521 -17.12 -7.89 47.90
N LYS A 522 -18.22 -8.55 48.32
CA LYS A 522 -19.58 -8.13 47.96
C LYS A 522 -19.93 -6.75 48.53
N ALA A 523 -19.54 -6.47 49.77
CA ALA A 523 -19.78 -5.17 50.40
C ALA A 523 -19.01 -4.05 49.69
N GLU A 524 -17.74 -4.27 49.35
CA GLU A 524 -16.90 -3.30 48.65
C GLU A 524 -17.33 -3.12 47.19
N TYR A 525 -17.69 -4.20 46.51
CA TYR A 525 -18.28 -4.16 45.17
C TYR A 525 -19.57 -3.33 45.16
N LYS A 526 -20.46 -3.54 46.14
CA LYS A 526 -21.70 -2.76 46.29
C LYS A 526 -21.44 -1.29 46.60
N LYS A 527 -20.44 -0.97 47.43
CA LYS A 527 -20.02 0.42 47.69
C LYS A 527 -19.46 1.08 46.43
N ARG A 528 -18.64 0.37 45.65
CA ARG A 528 -18.03 0.87 44.41
C ARG A 528 -19.09 1.11 43.32
N LEU A 529 -20.06 0.20 43.19
CA LEU A 529 -21.24 0.38 42.34
C LEU A 529 -22.09 1.59 42.75
N HIS A 530 -22.33 1.76 44.06
CA HIS A 530 -23.05 2.92 44.58
C HIS A 530 -22.29 4.24 44.35
N ALA A 531 -20.97 4.24 44.50
CA ALA A 531 -20.12 5.41 44.23
C ALA A 531 -20.13 5.82 42.75
N ILE A 532 -20.40 4.88 41.85
CA ILE A 532 -20.49 5.10 40.39
C ILE A 532 -21.95 5.31 39.93
N GLU A 533 -22.93 5.26 40.86
CA GLU A 533 -24.39 5.28 40.58
C GLU A 533 -24.83 4.22 39.56
N MET A 534 -24.21 3.04 39.57
CA MET A 534 -24.43 1.98 38.58
C MET A 534 -25.17 0.78 39.20
N SER A 535 -26.19 0.26 38.52
CA SER A 535 -26.85 -0.98 38.95
C SER A 535 -26.00 -2.22 38.62
N GLU A 536 -26.21 -3.33 39.34
CA GLU A 536 -25.48 -4.58 39.06
C GLU A 536 -25.72 -5.11 37.64
N HIS A 537 -26.92 -4.89 37.10
CA HIS A 537 -27.25 -5.24 35.71
C HIS A 537 -26.47 -4.38 34.71
N ASP A 538 -26.43 -3.07 34.97
CA ASP A 538 -25.73 -2.10 34.13
C ASP A 538 -24.22 -2.34 34.09
N ALA A 539 -23.63 -2.68 35.23
CA ALA A 539 -22.23 -3.05 35.34
C ALA A 539 -21.90 -4.27 34.47
N LYS A 540 -22.77 -5.29 34.47
CA LYS A 540 -22.59 -6.48 33.64
C LYS A 540 -22.67 -6.14 32.15
N THR A 541 -23.70 -5.40 31.75
CA THR A 541 -23.86 -4.98 30.34
C THR A 541 -22.66 -4.18 29.85
N TYR A 542 -22.13 -3.29 30.69
CA TYR A 542 -20.95 -2.51 30.36
C TYR A 542 -19.71 -3.39 30.15
N ASN A 543 -19.44 -4.30 31.10
CA ASN A 543 -18.29 -5.20 31.04
C ASN A 543 -18.36 -6.12 29.82
N ASP A 544 -19.55 -6.60 29.46
CA ASP A 544 -19.75 -7.45 28.27
C ASP A 544 -19.42 -6.70 26.96
N LEU A 545 -19.70 -5.39 26.89
CA LEU A 545 -19.32 -4.54 25.76
C LEU A 545 -17.82 -4.21 25.78
N TYR A 546 -17.29 -3.84 26.94
CA TYR A 546 -15.88 -3.49 27.12
C TYR A 546 -14.94 -4.65 26.78
N ALA A 547 -15.27 -5.87 27.20
CA ALA A 547 -14.47 -7.07 26.93
C ALA A 547 -14.21 -7.31 25.44
N ARG A 548 -15.09 -6.82 24.55
CA ARG A 548 -14.96 -7.00 23.09
C ARG A 548 -14.03 -5.98 22.44
N ILE A 549 -13.83 -4.84 23.10
CA ILE A 549 -13.09 -3.69 22.57
C ILE A 549 -11.80 -3.39 23.35
N GLU A 550 -11.56 -4.08 24.46
CA GLU A 550 -10.45 -3.80 25.39
C GLU A 550 -9.10 -3.73 24.66
N LYS A 551 -8.82 -4.69 23.79
CA LYS A 551 -7.56 -4.76 23.04
C LYS A 551 -7.40 -3.56 22.10
N GLN A 552 -8.44 -3.26 21.32
CA GLN A 552 -8.47 -2.15 20.38
C GLN A 552 -8.35 -0.80 21.11
N SER A 553 -8.96 -0.68 22.29
CA SER A 553 -8.89 0.52 23.13
C SER A 553 -7.46 0.78 23.60
N ARG A 554 -6.76 -0.25 24.09
CA ARG A 554 -5.35 -0.15 24.48
C ARG A 554 -4.47 0.29 23.31
N THR A 555 -4.63 -0.34 22.13
CA THR A 555 -3.86 0.03 20.93
C THR A 555 -4.10 1.48 20.52
N LEU A 556 -5.36 1.91 20.46
CA LEU A 556 -5.70 3.28 20.07
C LEU A 556 -5.14 4.30 21.07
N ARG A 557 -5.15 3.99 22.37
CA ARG A 557 -4.53 4.84 23.41
C ARG A 557 -3.03 5.02 23.17
N THR A 558 -2.30 3.95 22.84
CA THR A 558 -0.86 4.03 22.52
C THR A 558 -0.61 4.91 21.29
N ILE A 559 -1.42 4.77 20.24
CA ILE A 559 -1.32 5.60 19.03
C ILE A 559 -1.55 7.07 19.37
N ILE A 560 -2.58 7.37 20.18
CA ILE A 560 -2.88 8.73 20.65
C ILE A 560 -1.70 9.28 21.47
N ASP A 561 -1.03 8.42 22.24
CA ASP A 561 0.15 8.82 23.00
C ASP A 561 1.37 9.15 22.13
N SER A 562 1.50 8.49 20.98
CA SER A 562 2.53 8.80 19.99
C SER A 562 2.17 9.94 19.01
N LEU A 563 1.03 10.62 19.16
CA LEU A 563 0.65 11.68 18.22
C LEU A 563 1.61 12.87 18.28
N GLU A 564 2.20 13.18 17.12
CA GLU A 564 3.07 14.33 16.88
C GLU A 564 2.28 15.53 16.31
N ALA A 565 2.89 16.72 16.41
CA ALA A 565 2.37 17.93 15.78
C ALA A 565 2.33 17.80 14.25
N LYS A 566 1.25 18.25 13.61
CA LYS A 566 1.20 18.41 12.15
C LYS A 566 0.95 19.84 11.67
N GLU A 567 0.74 20.77 12.60
CA GLU A 567 0.56 22.19 12.31
C GLU A 567 1.75 22.72 11.51
N LYS A 568 1.49 23.12 10.26
CA LYS A 568 2.51 23.65 9.37
C LYS A 568 2.88 25.06 9.82
N GLU A 569 4.07 25.24 10.37
CA GLU A 569 4.55 26.57 10.74
C GLU A 569 4.96 27.36 9.49
N ARG A 570 4.44 28.59 9.40
CA ARG A 570 4.87 29.55 8.38
C ARG A 570 6.28 30.02 8.69
N GLN A 571 7.25 29.52 7.96
CA GLN A 571 8.62 30.00 8.02
C GLN A 571 8.93 30.90 6.83
N TRP A 572 9.77 31.90 7.08
CA TRP A 572 10.36 32.72 6.04
C TRP A 572 11.49 31.95 5.38
N ILE A 573 11.24 31.40 4.20
CA ILE A 573 12.30 30.81 3.38
C ILE A 573 12.99 31.96 2.64
N ARG A 574 14.28 32.16 2.95
CA ARG A 574 15.14 33.19 2.35
C ARG A 574 15.69 32.72 1.00
N HIS A 575 16.43 33.59 0.30
CA HIS A 575 17.10 33.31 -0.98
C HIS A 575 16.17 32.96 -2.15
N GLN A 576 14.95 33.50 -2.14
CA GLN A 576 14.00 33.33 -3.23
C GLN A 576 14.22 34.40 -4.30
N THR A 577 13.87 34.08 -5.53
CA THR A 577 13.90 35.02 -6.67
C THR A 577 12.62 35.85 -6.78
N THR A 578 11.60 35.50 -5.99
CA THR A 578 10.29 36.16 -5.93
C THR A 578 9.77 36.14 -4.49
N GLY A 579 9.05 37.18 -4.08
CA GLY A 579 8.51 37.30 -2.72
C GLY A 579 8.69 38.70 -2.14
N ASP A 580 8.68 38.80 -0.81
CA ASP A 580 8.98 40.05 -0.10
C ASP A 580 10.49 40.25 -0.04
N LEU A 581 10.96 41.50 -0.12
CA LEU A 581 12.40 41.80 -0.04
C LEU A 581 12.95 41.39 1.35
N ASP A 582 14.07 40.69 1.37
CA ASP A 582 14.76 40.34 2.62
C ASP A 582 15.72 41.47 3.01
N ASP A 583 15.39 42.20 4.07
CA ASP A 583 16.12 43.40 4.52
C ASP A 583 17.61 43.10 4.84
N ALA A 584 17.92 41.85 5.19
CA ALA A 584 19.29 41.39 5.44
C ALA A 584 20.15 41.29 4.16
N LYS A 585 19.54 41.34 2.97
CA LYS A 585 20.17 41.12 1.65
C LYS A 585 20.11 42.34 0.72
N LEU A 586 19.91 43.52 1.32
CA LEU A 586 19.84 44.77 0.58
C LEU A 586 21.13 45.08 -0.18
N VAL A 587 22.29 44.73 0.37
CA VAL A 587 23.60 44.98 -0.24
C VAL A 587 23.78 44.12 -1.50
N GLU A 588 23.37 42.85 -1.43
CA GLU A 588 23.40 41.88 -2.52
C GLU A 588 22.41 42.22 -3.65
N GLY A 589 21.28 42.87 -3.31
CA GLY A 589 20.35 43.38 -4.32
C GLY A 589 20.94 44.52 -5.13
N VAL A 590 21.74 45.38 -4.49
CA VAL A 590 22.45 46.49 -5.16
C VAL A 590 23.57 45.98 -6.06
N THR A 591 24.18 44.83 -5.75
CA THR A 591 25.21 44.19 -6.59
C THR A 591 24.64 43.32 -7.71
N GLY A 592 23.30 43.20 -7.82
CA GLY A 592 22.61 42.52 -8.92
C GLY A 592 22.22 41.07 -8.64
N GLU A 593 22.32 40.60 -7.40
CA GLU A 593 21.90 39.24 -7.03
C GLU A 593 20.37 39.13 -7.02
N LYS A 594 19.83 38.10 -7.68
CA LYS A 594 18.37 37.93 -7.84
C LYS A 594 17.70 37.19 -6.66
N THR A 595 18.47 36.58 -5.76
CA THR A 595 18.01 35.75 -4.62
C THR A 595 17.88 36.58 -3.33
N ILE A 596 17.24 37.74 -3.45
CA ILE A 596 17.12 38.73 -2.36
C ILE A 596 15.72 38.75 -1.72
N TYR A 597 14.85 37.83 -2.13
CA TYR A 597 13.49 37.76 -1.63
C TYR A 597 13.33 36.65 -0.59
N ARG A 598 12.35 36.80 0.28
CA ARG A 598 11.87 35.80 1.24
C ARG A 598 10.39 35.53 0.99
N ARG A 599 9.99 34.27 1.12
CA ARG A 599 8.60 33.84 0.93
C ARG A 599 8.12 33.10 2.17
N ARG A 600 6.88 33.38 2.58
CA ARG A 600 6.19 32.58 3.60
C ARG A 600 5.73 31.28 2.96
N ILE A 601 6.29 30.16 3.43
CA ILE A 601 5.91 28.83 3.01
C ILE A 601 5.55 28.04 4.26
N ASP A 602 4.46 27.28 4.17
CA ASP A 602 4.03 26.36 5.21
C ASP A 602 5.01 25.17 5.22
N LYS A 603 5.94 25.14 6.19
CA LYS A 603 6.89 24.04 6.35
C LYS A 603 6.21 22.96 7.20
N GLU A 604 6.33 21.71 6.78
CA GLU A 604 5.90 20.58 7.63
C GLU A 604 6.78 20.53 8.89
N PRO A 605 6.18 20.28 10.06
CA PRO A 605 6.93 20.23 11.32
C PRO A 605 8.02 19.15 11.27
N ASP A 606 9.17 19.44 11.88
CA ASP A 606 10.28 18.50 11.92
C ASP A 606 9.89 17.27 12.78
N PRO A 607 10.19 16.03 12.36
CA PRO A 607 9.77 14.81 13.06
C PRO A 607 10.12 14.83 14.55
N GLY A 608 9.14 14.51 15.41
CA GLY A 608 9.29 14.53 16.87
C GLY A 608 8.96 15.85 17.57
N THR A 609 8.41 16.85 16.88
CA THR A 609 7.90 18.06 17.55
C THR A 609 6.59 17.79 18.30
N GLU A 610 6.53 18.21 19.56
CA GLU A 610 5.34 18.05 20.40
C GLU A 610 4.15 18.90 19.90
N GLN A 611 2.97 18.31 20.00
CA GLN A 611 1.70 18.93 19.61
C GLN A 611 1.37 20.16 20.48
N LYS A 612 1.21 21.33 19.84
CA LYS A 612 0.87 22.59 20.53
C LYS A 612 -0.63 22.77 20.79
N LYS A 613 -1.48 22.37 19.84
CA LYS A 613 -2.94 22.48 19.92
C LYS A 613 -3.59 21.10 19.79
N PRO A 614 -4.71 20.81 20.48
CA PRO A 614 -5.40 19.55 20.30
C PRO A 614 -5.96 19.41 18.87
N LYS A 615 -6.03 18.18 18.37
CA LYS A 615 -6.79 17.84 17.16
C LYS A 615 -8.27 17.79 17.50
N ARG A 616 -9.11 18.23 16.58
CA ARG A 616 -10.56 18.26 16.74
C ARG A 616 -11.21 17.16 15.91
N ILE A 617 -11.91 16.23 16.54
CA ILE A 617 -12.57 15.11 15.87
C ILE A 617 -14.05 15.07 16.23
N ARG A 618 -14.95 15.07 15.24
CA ARG A 618 -16.37 14.82 15.46
C ARG A 618 -16.76 13.45 14.93
N PHE A 619 -17.35 12.62 15.78
CA PHE A 619 -17.88 11.32 15.39
C PHE A 619 -19.39 11.42 15.15
N CYS A 620 -19.82 11.05 13.94
CA CYS A 620 -21.22 11.03 13.54
C CYS A 620 -21.67 9.57 13.44
N PHE A 621 -22.58 9.14 14.32
CA PHE A 621 -23.10 7.79 14.32
C PHE A 621 -24.51 7.73 13.75
N ASP A 622 -24.76 6.73 12.93
CA ASP A 622 -26.11 6.39 12.51
C ASP A 622 -26.88 5.80 13.68
N VAL A 623 -27.93 6.52 14.05
CA VAL A 623 -28.87 6.14 15.10
C VAL A 623 -30.28 6.08 14.53
N SER A 624 -30.42 5.69 13.26
CA SER A 624 -31.70 5.52 12.58
C SER A 624 -32.41 4.20 12.94
N GLY A 625 -33.67 4.08 12.52
CA GLY A 625 -34.49 2.89 12.77
C GLY A 625 -33.99 1.63 12.04
N SER A 626 -33.26 1.76 10.92
CA SER A 626 -32.65 0.62 10.23
C SER A 626 -31.62 -0.06 11.11
N MET A 627 -30.82 0.72 11.82
CA MET A 627 -29.81 0.23 12.77
C MET A 627 -30.46 -0.66 13.83
N TYR A 628 -31.59 -0.25 14.40
CA TYR A 628 -32.31 -1.05 15.39
C TYR A 628 -33.00 -2.28 14.77
N ARG A 629 -33.71 -2.11 13.65
CA ARG A 629 -34.48 -3.17 12.98
C ARG A 629 -33.61 -4.35 12.55
N PHE A 630 -32.44 -4.07 11.96
CA PHE A 630 -31.58 -5.11 11.41
C PHE A 630 -30.55 -5.65 12.39
N ASN A 631 -30.43 -5.05 13.59
CA ASN A 631 -29.49 -5.48 14.61
C ASN A 631 -29.64 -6.96 15.03
N GLY A 632 -30.86 -7.52 14.93
CA GLY A 632 -31.10 -8.94 15.21
C GLY A 632 -30.50 -9.90 14.18
N TYR A 633 -30.18 -9.42 12.97
CA TYR A 633 -29.62 -10.21 11.89
C TYR A 633 -28.09 -10.09 11.78
N ASP A 634 -27.56 -8.86 11.86
CA ASP A 634 -26.14 -8.59 11.60
C ASP A 634 -25.41 -7.85 12.73
N HIS A 635 -26.11 -7.56 13.82
CA HIS A 635 -25.55 -6.87 14.97
C HIS A 635 -24.97 -5.47 14.66
N ARG A 636 -25.43 -4.80 13.58
CA ARG A 636 -24.88 -3.50 13.14
C ARG A 636 -24.96 -2.38 14.19
N LEU A 637 -26.08 -2.29 14.93
CA LEU A 637 -26.24 -1.32 16.01
C LEU A 637 -25.34 -1.69 17.20
N GLN A 638 -25.25 -2.98 17.54
CA GLN A 638 -24.33 -3.44 18.58
C GLN A 638 -22.88 -3.09 18.25
N ARG A 639 -22.43 -3.30 17.00
CA ARG A 639 -21.09 -2.89 16.54
C ARG A 639 -20.88 -1.38 16.58
N SER A 640 -21.92 -0.60 16.29
CA SER A 640 -21.86 0.86 16.38
C SER A 640 -21.74 1.34 17.84
N LEU A 641 -22.46 0.71 18.76
CA LEU A 641 -22.33 0.97 20.21
C LEU A 641 -20.95 0.56 20.74
N GLU A 642 -20.42 -0.60 20.33
CA GLU A 642 -19.05 -1.04 20.63
C GLU A 642 -18.03 -0.01 20.13
N SER A 643 -18.22 0.54 18.92
CA SER A 643 -17.34 1.56 18.34
C SER A 643 -17.42 2.90 19.07
N ALA A 644 -18.62 3.34 19.47
CA ALA A 644 -18.80 4.53 20.29
C ALA A 644 -18.13 4.37 21.66
N LEU A 645 -18.23 3.19 22.28
CA LEU A 645 -17.55 2.88 23.53
C LEU A 645 -16.03 2.89 23.37
N LEU A 646 -15.50 2.31 22.28
CA LEU A 646 -14.08 2.33 21.95
C LEU A 646 -13.54 3.76 21.88
N VAL A 647 -14.26 4.67 21.21
CA VAL A 647 -13.91 6.10 21.13
C VAL A 647 -13.89 6.74 22.52
N MET A 648 -14.96 6.56 23.31
CA MET A 648 -15.06 7.16 24.64
C MET A 648 -13.98 6.65 25.61
N GLU A 649 -13.64 5.37 25.55
CA GLU A 649 -12.59 4.74 26.36
C GLU A 649 -11.18 5.17 25.93
N SER A 650 -10.92 5.16 24.62
CA SER A 650 -9.60 5.45 24.09
C SER A 650 -9.20 6.91 24.28
N LEU A 651 -10.16 7.83 24.16
CA LEU A 651 -9.92 9.26 24.29
C LEU A 651 -10.02 9.76 25.75
N HIS A 652 -10.39 8.89 26.70
CA HIS A 652 -10.49 9.29 28.09
C HIS A 652 -9.13 9.67 28.68
N GLY A 653 -9.03 10.90 29.18
CA GLY A 653 -7.81 11.47 29.76
C GLY A 653 -6.81 12.01 28.74
N LYS A 654 -7.18 12.09 27.46
CA LYS A 654 -6.32 12.55 26.36
C LYS A 654 -6.79 13.88 25.72
N GLN A 655 -7.56 14.68 26.46
CA GLN A 655 -8.19 15.92 25.96
C GLN A 655 -7.18 16.99 25.51
N SER A 656 -5.96 16.97 26.05
CA SER A 656 -4.87 17.85 25.61
C SER A 656 -4.39 17.55 24.19
N LYS A 657 -4.54 16.30 23.73
CA LYS A 657 -4.14 15.86 22.37
C LYS A 657 -5.32 15.84 21.42
N ILE A 658 -6.48 15.35 21.86
CA ILE A 658 -7.69 15.23 21.03
C ILE A 658 -8.90 15.74 21.79
N ARG A 659 -9.61 16.69 21.18
CA ARG A 659 -10.94 17.12 21.60
C ARG A 659 -11.98 16.47 20.69
N TYR A 660 -13.00 15.85 21.29
CA TYR A 660 -14.03 15.15 20.52
C TYR A 660 -15.45 15.38 21.03
N ASP A 661 -16.40 15.22 20.12
CA ASP A 661 -17.82 15.08 20.40
C ASP A 661 -18.42 13.93 19.59
N ILE A 662 -19.57 13.46 20.05
CA ILE A 662 -20.34 12.39 19.41
C ILE A 662 -21.73 12.94 19.12
N VAL A 663 -22.05 13.00 17.84
CA VAL A 663 -23.36 13.33 17.30
C VAL A 663 -23.93 12.08 16.63
N GLY A 664 -25.24 12.01 16.48
CA GLY A 664 -25.84 11.00 15.62
C GLY A 664 -26.96 11.55 14.76
N HIS A 665 -27.22 10.84 13.67
CA HIS A 665 -28.23 11.20 12.68
C HIS A 665 -29.29 10.12 12.58
N SER A 666 -30.52 10.53 12.30
CA SER A 666 -31.66 9.66 12.03
C SER A 666 -32.72 10.41 11.22
N GLY A 667 -33.83 9.76 10.89
CA GLY A 667 -34.98 10.40 10.25
C GLY A 667 -35.67 11.46 11.13
N GLU A 668 -35.33 11.53 12.42
CA GLU A 668 -35.87 12.51 13.38
C GLU A 668 -35.00 13.77 13.49
N SER A 669 -33.68 13.63 13.36
CA SER A 669 -32.73 14.71 13.63
C SER A 669 -31.45 14.53 12.82
N GLU A 670 -30.99 15.64 12.26
CA GLU A 670 -29.72 15.78 11.54
C GLU A 670 -28.51 15.81 12.50
N GLU A 671 -28.71 16.20 13.77
CA GLU A 671 -27.64 16.33 14.76
C GLU A 671 -28.14 16.08 16.21
N ALA A 672 -28.23 14.81 16.61
CA ALA A 672 -28.52 14.41 17.98
C ALA A 672 -27.23 14.34 18.81
N PHE A 673 -27.06 15.23 19.79
CA PHE A 673 -25.87 15.24 20.65
C PHE A 673 -25.89 14.13 21.72
N PHE A 674 -24.85 13.30 21.70
CA PHE A 674 -24.61 12.22 22.67
C PHE A 674 -23.45 12.55 23.62
N VAL A 675 -22.35 13.07 23.08
CA VAL A 675 -21.21 13.59 23.85
C VAL A 675 -20.90 14.99 23.35
N LYS A 676 -20.67 15.94 24.27
CA LYS A 676 -20.24 17.31 23.93
C LYS A 676 -18.76 17.47 24.26
N VAL A 677 -18.08 18.36 23.54
CA VAL A 677 -16.64 18.61 23.69
C VAL A 677 -16.24 18.93 25.14
N ASP A 678 -17.04 19.75 25.84
CA ASP A 678 -16.75 20.18 27.22
C ASP A 678 -17.32 19.23 28.28
N ARG A 679 -18.05 18.18 27.87
CA ARG A 679 -18.72 17.23 28.77
C ARG A 679 -18.52 15.80 28.28
N SER A 680 -17.27 15.40 28.17
CA SER A 680 -16.92 14.00 27.89
C SER A 680 -17.23 13.11 29.10
N PRO A 681 -17.72 11.88 28.87
CA PRO A 681 -18.03 10.95 29.95
C PRO A 681 -16.75 10.52 30.69
N THR A 682 -16.75 10.67 32.02
CA THR A 682 -15.58 10.45 32.87
C THR A 682 -15.58 9.07 33.54
N ASN A 683 -16.75 8.50 33.79
CA ASN A 683 -16.90 7.19 34.43
C ASN A 683 -17.69 6.20 33.57
N GLU A 684 -17.58 4.92 33.88
CA GLU A 684 -18.22 3.80 33.15
C GLU A 684 -19.75 4.01 33.03
N ASN A 685 -20.40 4.44 34.11
CA ASN A 685 -21.84 4.71 34.11
C ASN A 685 -22.24 5.83 33.15
N SER A 686 -21.47 6.93 33.09
CA SER A 686 -21.73 8.03 32.14
C SER A 686 -21.56 7.57 30.70
N ARG A 687 -20.57 6.72 30.40
CA ARG A 687 -20.39 6.11 29.08
C ARG A 687 -21.55 5.18 28.75
N LEU A 688 -21.98 4.34 29.69
CA LEU A 688 -23.14 3.47 29.52
C LEU A 688 -24.44 4.26 29.29
N LYS A 689 -24.65 5.36 30.02
CA LYS A 689 -25.80 6.26 29.82
C LYS A 689 -25.81 6.84 28.39
N VAL A 690 -24.65 7.17 27.83
CA VAL A 690 -24.52 7.58 26.42
C VAL A 690 -24.97 6.46 25.48
N LEU A 691 -24.46 5.24 25.67
CA LEU A 691 -24.83 4.09 24.83
C LEU A 691 -26.32 3.76 24.91
N LYS A 692 -26.90 3.78 26.11
CA LYS A 692 -28.34 3.61 26.32
C LYS A 692 -29.15 4.68 25.60
N LYS A 693 -28.69 5.94 25.63
CA LYS A 693 -29.33 7.04 24.90
C LYS A 693 -29.29 6.80 23.39
N MET A 694 -28.16 6.36 22.84
CA MET A 694 -28.03 6.00 21.42
C MET A 694 -28.99 4.87 21.04
N LEU A 695 -29.03 3.79 21.84
CA LEU A 695 -29.94 2.66 21.63
C LEU A 695 -31.41 3.09 21.64
N LEU A 696 -31.82 3.89 22.64
CA LEU A 696 -33.19 4.42 22.74
C LEU A 696 -33.52 5.34 21.55
N HIS A 697 -32.58 6.18 21.14
CA HIS A 697 -32.78 7.06 19.98
C HIS A 697 -33.03 6.24 18.71
N SER A 698 -32.24 5.19 18.46
CA SER A 698 -32.44 4.29 17.32
C SER A 698 -33.76 3.53 17.38
N GLN A 699 -34.25 3.21 18.58
CA GLN A 699 -35.51 2.49 18.76
C GLN A 699 -36.74 3.37 18.48
N PHE A 700 -36.70 4.65 18.83
CA PHE A 700 -37.86 5.54 18.83
C PHE A 700 -37.83 6.63 17.75
N CYS A 701 -36.79 6.70 16.92
CA CYS A 701 -36.73 7.69 15.84
C CYS A 701 -37.68 7.38 14.67
N MET A 702 -38.11 8.43 13.96
CA MET A 702 -38.84 8.30 12.70
C MET A 702 -38.01 7.62 11.60
N SER A 703 -38.70 7.00 10.64
CA SER A 703 -38.07 6.36 9.49
C SER A 703 -37.38 7.37 8.58
N GLY A 704 -36.15 7.05 8.16
CA GLY A 704 -35.31 7.89 7.30
C GLY A 704 -33.91 8.01 7.89
N ASP A 705 -32.99 8.56 7.11
CA ASP A 705 -31.64 8.91 7.52
C ASP A 705 -31.28 10.30 6.97
N SER A 706 -30.49 11.04 7.75
CA SER A 706 -30.03 12.39 7.42
C SER A 706 -28.51 12.45 7.32
N THR A 707 -27.90 11.34 6.89
CA THR A 707 -26.45 11.10 6.88
C THR A 707 -25.67 12.22 6.18
N LEU A 708 -26.11 12.63 4.99
CA LEU A 708 -25.44 13.68 4.20
C LEU A 708 -25.51 15.05 4.88
N GLU A 709 -26.68 15.42 5.41
CA GLU A 709 -26.88 16.71 6.08
C GLU A 709 -26.10 16.77 7.40
N CYS A 710 -26.07 15.67 8.16
CA CYS A 710 -25.25 15.53 9.37
C CYS A 710 -23.76 15.75 9.07
N ILE A 711 -23.24 15.17 7.98
CA ILE A 711 -21.84 15.35 7.57
C ILE A 711 -21.57 16.81 7.17
N LYS A 712 -22.44 17.43 6.36
CA LYS A 712 -22.30 18.84 5.94
C LYS A 712 -22.29 19.79 7.14
N LEU A 713 -23.22 19.61 8.08
CA LEU A 713 -23.29 20.39 9.31
C LEU A 713 -22.05 20.18 10.17
N SER A 714 -21.61 18.93 10.33
CA SER A 714 -20.42 18.58 11.10
C SER A 714 -19.14 19.21 10.54
N ILE A 715 -18.98 19.24 9.21
CA ILE A 715 -17.86 19.93 8.55
C ILE A 715 -17.90 21.43 8.86
N ARG A 716 -19.08 22.05 8.77
CA ARG A 716 -19.25 23.49 9.03
C ARG A 716 -18.92 23.86 10.47
N GLU A 717 -19.39 23.08 11.45
CA GLU A 717 -19.16 23.38 12.86
C GLU A 717 -17.72 23.12 13.29
N VAL A 718 -17.16 21.96 12.93
CA VAL A 718 -15.76 21.65 13.23
C VAL A 718 -14.81 22.66 12.56
N GLY A 719 -15.17 23.16 11.38
CA GLY A 719 -14.40 24.19 10.66
C GLY A 719 -14.26 25.53 11.38
N LYS A 720 -15.15 25.86 12.33
CA LYS A 720 -15.09 27.11 13.11
C LYS A 720 -14.11 27.06 14.27
N GLU A 721 -13.77 25.87 14.76
CA GLU A 721 -12.93 25.70 15.94
C GLU A 721 -11.44 25.83 15.60
N ASP A 722 -10.66 26.50 16.44
CA ASP A 722 -9.19 26.53 16.31
C ASP A 722 -8.59 25.24 16.87
N ALA A 723 -7.91 24.47 16.01
CA ALA A 723 -7.36 23.15 16.29
C ALA A 723 -6.19 22.85 15.34
N ASP A 724 -5.29 21.94 15.73
CA ASP A 724 -4.16 21.49 14.90
C ASP A 724 -4.64 20.88 13.58
N GLU A 725 -5.50 19.86 13.68
CA GLU A 725 -6.20 19.25 12.55
C GLU A 725 -7.68 19.03 12.90
N ARG A 726 -8.52 18.95 11.86
CA ARG A 726 -9.99 18.87 11.97
C ARG A 726 -10.50 17.66 11.21
N PHE A 727 -11.21 16.78 11.89
CA PHE A 727 -11.73 15.55 11.32
C PHE A 727 -13.22 15.40 11.60
N VAL A 728 -13.94 14.90 10.61
CA VAL A 728 -15.31 14.40 10.74
C VAL A 728 -15.28 12.93 10.34
N VAL A 729 -15.69 12.06 11.26
CA VAL A 729 -15.74 10.60 11.05
C VAL A 729 -17.20 10.19 11.12
N ALA A 730 -17.75 9.69 10.01
CA ALA A 730 -19.13 9.21 9.94
C ALA A 730 -19.17 7.68 9.90
N VAL A 731 -20.07 7.08 10.68
CA VAL A 731 -20.32 5.64 10.75
C VAL A 731 -21.80 5.42 10.47
N SER A 732 -22.14 4.89 9.29
CA SER A 732 -23.52 4.71 8.84
C SER A 732 -23.73 3.48 7.96
N ASP A 733 -24.97 2.96 7.96
CA ASP A 733 -25.44 1.91 7.05
C ASP A 733 -26.10 2.46 5.78
N ALA A 734 -26.03 3.79 5.57
CA ALA A 734 -26.65 4.48 4.46
C ALA A 734 -26.17 3.97 3.10
N ASN A 735 -27.14 3.79 2.20
CA ASN A 735 -26.88 3.46 0.81
C ASN A 735 -26.81 4.74 -0.03
N PHE A 736 -25.59 5.19 -0.32
CA PHE A 736 -25.33 6.44 -1.04
C PHE A 736 -25.87 6.44 -2.48
N ASP A 737 -26.09 5.28 -3.12
CA ASP A 737 -26.66 5.20 -4.48
C ASP A 737 -28.07 5.78 -4.57
N ARG A 738 -28.81 5.83 -3.45
CA ARG A 738 -30.15 6.44 -3.39
C ARG A 738 -30.15 7.94 -3.10
N LEU A 739 -29.03 8.50 -2.64
CA LEU A 739 -28.93 9.90 -2.21
C LEU A 739 -28.46 10.85 -3.32
N PHE A 740 -27.88 10.30 -4.41
CA PHE A 740 -27.38 11.07 -5.56
C PHE A 740 -28.30 11.02 -6.80
N ALA A 741 -29.53 10.52 -6.66
CA ALA A 741 -30.53 10.46 -7.73
C ALA A 741 -31.32 11.76 -7.89
#